data_AF-A0A945X265-F1
#
_entry.id   AF-A0A945X265-F1
#
_cell.length_a   1.000
_cell.length_b   1.000
_cell.length_c   1.000
_cell.angle_alpha   90.00
_cell.angle_beta   90.00
_cell.angle_gamma   90.00
#
_symmetry.space_group_name_H-M   'P 1'
#
loop_
_entity.id
_entity.type
_entity.pdbx_description
1 polymer ?
#
loop_
_entity_poly.entity_id
_entity_poly.type
_entity_poly.pdbx_seq_one_letter_code
_entity_poly.pdbx_strand_id
1 'polypeptide(L)'
;MTVRAAITGLLWAAGLAAVTFFNDKVMGGNELTGHFAPFGVFGVTVVVAALINPLSVRFRNRPLLSAAELSVATGIALFACFVPGRGLMQYFNSVLIMPHRYARVCPGWQGSQVGLADNEVEDWQRLFEVLRECGEARGGATGRLLWEHLPDACQRALIGEAVGAHADPERRQAILHGLNQVRGHEVDWRGVVREDKLALPRWVALLLETAAEELTSEESAQLTRGILDHVLVDCVTPRRPGPVESTPRALLTDVTGTNEGATLSGFVVGLGTGGKEARLGDIPWRAWRRPLLFWCPLLLALGALVIGVSLVVHRQWTQHEHLTYPTAQFLLDLLPDSGCTLPPVLRARGFWVAFAAVLLVNLNNYGARWWSNVLISVPNSFNFRPLRVLCPLLDVGWGARLFQPRLYFAAIGFAFLLSTEVSFSIGAAPWLYWLVVGALASYGVNISAGYATFSPGIQPSLHAGAYLATFAVLLYSGRRHYIAVLSRSIGRPTVDMVAPYETWGARIGLLGFAAFVVLLRVVGLPLWLGCAYAGGALIIYTVISRLLAEGGVFSLQSCWYPGALLWGVLGARFLGPDNILIMGILSSLLLVTYREALMGHAISALRLSDRAASSIGRFAALGAAAFALALTIAIPVTLYLQYAHGGLSTGDVWTYDRVPAAPYENDVSIRLRLQAQGTLSGSNAADGSAAFIPTPNWGCVGAVVLTFFLVLVFTLLRRRFPRWPFHPLLFLVMGTNDAVTFSASFLVGWFIKAATLRYGGWAAYRRVKPVVIGCIAGAMVAGVLTAVIGAVYYAVTGRPPIRYRVF
;
A
#
# COMPACT_ATOMS: atom_id res chain seq x y z
N MET A 1 1.31 21.73 -26.35
CA MET A 1 1.14 20.26 -26.22
C MET A 1 0.47 19.74 -27.48
N THR A 2 1.06 18.78 -28.19
CA THR A 2 0.48 18.22 -29.42
C THR A 2 -0.48 17.07 -29.08
N VAL A 3 -1.53 16.87 -29.89
CA VAL A 3 -2.47 15.74 -29.76
C VAL A 3 -1.72 14.41 -29.87
N ARG A 4 -0.73 14.35 -30.76
CA ARG A 4 0.14 13.18 -30.93
C ARG A 4 0.81 12.75 -29.63
N ALA A 5 1.44 13.67 -28.89
CA ALA A 5 2.09 13.34 -27.63
C ALA A 5 1.12 12.83 -26.56
N ALA A 6 -0.08 13.40 -26.50
CA ALA A 6 -1.11 12.96 -25.57
C ALA A 6 -1.56 11.52 -25.89
N ILE A 7 -1.86 11.22 -27.16
CA ILE A 7 -2.24 9.87 -27.60
C ILE A 7 -1.11 8.87 -27.34
N THR A 8 0.13 9.21 -27.70
CA THR A 8 1.29 8.35 -27.42
C THR A 8 1.44 8.05 -25.93
N GLY A 9 1.29 9.07 -25.07
CA GLY A 9 1.35 8.89 -23.61
C GLY A 9 0.25 7.98 -23.06
N LEU A 10 -0.99 8.14 -23.53
CA LEU A 10 -2.12 7.30 -23.12
C LEU A 10 -1.99 5.85 -23.62
N LEU A 11 -1.56 5.64 -24.86
CA LEU A 11 -1.28 4.30 -25.39
C LEU A 11 -0.15 3.61 -24.62
N TRP A 12 0.87 4.37 -24.24
CA TRP A 12 1.96 3.84 -23.42
C TRP A 12 1.48 3.47 -22.01
N ALA A 13 0.67 4.31 -21.37
CA ALA A 13 0.02 3.99 -20.10
C ALA A 13 -0.82 2.71 -20.19
N ALA A 14 -1.62 2.55 -21.25
CA ALA A 14 -2.42 1.36 -21.51
C ALA A 14 -1.55 0.10 -21.70
N GLY A 15 -0.48 0.20 -22.49
CA GLY A 15 0.46 -0.89 -22.71
C GLY A 15 1.18 -1.32 -21.43
N LEU A 16 1.60 -0.36 -20.59
CA LEU A 16 2.17 -0.66 -19.27
C LEU A 16 1.16 -1.39 -18.40
N ALA A 17 -0.09 -0.91 -18.34
CA ALA A 17 -1.15 -1.55 -17.55
C ALA A 17 -1.43 -2.99 -17.96
N ALA A 18 -1.36 -3.30 -19.26
CA ALA A 18 -1.62 -4.64 -19.80
C ALA A 18 -0.44 -5.61 -19.60
N VAL A 19 0.81 -5.16 -19.74
CA VAL A 19 1.97 -6.06 -19.84
C VAL A 19 2.71 -6.24 -18.50
N THR A 20 2.66 -5.25 -17.62
CA THR A 20 3.53 -5.22 -16.42
C THR A 20 3.32 -6.42 -15.51
N PHE A 21 2.07 -6.75 -15.14
CA PHE A 21 1.82 -7.90 -14.26
C PHE A 21 2.28 -9.21 -14.88
N PHE A 22 2.03 -9.40 -16.18
CA PHE A 22 2.49 -10.57 -16.92
C PHE A 22 4.02 -10.69 -16.90
N ASN A 23 4.74 -9.61 -17.19
CA ASN A 23 6.20 -9.60 -17.14
C ASN A 23 6.72 -9.88 -15.72
N ASP A 24 6.21 -9.17 -14.73
CA ASP A 24 6.77 -9.16 -13.39
C ASP A 24 6.46 -10.45 -12.62
N LYS A 25 5.27 -11.04 -12.84
CA LYS A 25 4.73 -12.15 -12.05
C LYS A 25 4.62 -13.47 -12.79
N VAL A 26 4.16 -13.46 -14.03
CA VAL A 26 4.02 -14.69 -14.82
C VAL A 26 5.38 -15.10 -15.38
N MET A 27 6.08 -14.19 -16.07
CA MET A 27 7.42 -14.47 -16.61
C MET A 27 8.52 -14.36 -15.55
N GLY A 28 8.33 -13.54 -14.51
CA GLY A 28 9.37 -13.27 -13.52
C GLY A 28 10.55 -12.47 -14.08
N GLY A 29 10.29 -11.58 -15.05
CA GLY A 29 11.26 -10.67 -15.65
C GLY A 29 11.69 -9.54 -14.69
N ASN A 30 12.46 -8.57 -15.23
CA ASN A 30 12.76 -7.35 -14.50
C ASN A 30 11.49 -6.52 -14.31
N GLU A 31 11.25 -6.03 -13.09
CA GLU A 31 10.04 -5.28 -12.74
C GLU A 31 9.91 -4.02 -13.62
N LEU A 32 8.96 -4.01 -14.55
CA LEU A 32 8.80 -2.88 -15.49
C LEU A 32 8.45 -1.59 -14.74
N THR A 33 7.65 -1.75 -13.69
CA THR A 33 7.38 -0.75 -12.67
C THR A 33 7.77 -1.37 -11.33
N GLY A 34 8.72 -0.76 -10.62
CA GLY A 34 9.26 -1.30 -9.36
C GLY A 34 9.75 -0.24 -8.38
N HIS A 35 9.83 1.01 -8.84
CA HIS A 35 10.52 2.13 -8.20
C HIS A 35 10.21 3.44 -8.95
N PHE A 36 10.58 4.60 -8.39
CA PHE A 36 10.37 5.93 -8.97
C PHE A 36 11.25 6.27 -10.19
N ALA A 37 11.98 5.28 -10.72
CA ALA A 37 12.72 5.40 -11.99
C ALA A 37 12.40 4.20 -12.91
N PRO A 38 11.12 3.89 -13.16
CA PRO A 38 10.69 2.58 -13.63
C PRO A 38 11.26 2.26 -15.03
N PHE A 39 11.79 1.05 -15.21
CA PHE A 39 12.42 0.64 -16.47
C PHE A 39 11.49 0.78 -17.67
N GLY A 40 10.21 0.41 -17.51
CA GLY A 40 9.19 0.46 -18.55
C GLY A 40 8.90 1.88 -19.05
N VAL A 41 9.28 2.91 -18.29
CA VAL A 41 9.15 4.32 -18.70
C VAL A 41 10.51 4.95 -18.97
N PHE A 42 11.42 4.94 -18.00
CA PHE A 42 12.72 5.60 -18.09
C PHE A 42 13.63 4.89 -19.10
N GLY A 43 13.70 3.56 -19.06
CA GLY A 43 14.51 2.77 -19.99
C GLY A 43 14.04 2.92 -21.43
N VAL A 44 12.73 2.83 -21.67
CA VAL A 44 12.15 3.08 -23.00
C VAL A 44 12.37 4.53 -23.45
N THR A 45 12.26 5.51 -22.55
CA THR A 45 12.59 6.92 -22.86
C THR A 45 14.06 7.05 -23.30
N VAL A 46 14.99 6.39 -22.61
CA VAL A 46 16.42 6.36 -22.98
C VAL A 46 16.60 5.74 -24.37
N VAL A 47 15.97 4.61 -24.66
CA VAL A 47 16.04 3.96 -25.98
C VAL A 47 15.51 4.90 -27.08
N VAL A 48 14.36 5.53 -26.85
CA VAL A 48 13.78 6.47 -27.83
C VAL A 48 14.70 7.67 -28.05
N ALA A 49 15.18 8.29 -26.96
CA ALA A 49 15.99 9.51 -27.03
C ALA A 49 17.39 9.27 -27.60
N ALA A 50 18.05 8.17 -27.21
CA ALA A 50 19.45 7.91 -27.55
C ALA A 50 19.66 7.07 -28.80
N LEU A 51 18.68 6.26 -29.20
CA LEU A 51 18.80 5.34 -30.34
C LEU A 51 17.78 5.67 -31.44
N ILE A 52 16.48 5.63 -31.13
CA ILE A 52 15.43 5.72 -32.16
C ILE A 52 15.36 7.10 -32.80
N ASN A 53 15.40 8.17 -32.00
CA ASN A 53 15.32 9.54 -32.50
C ASN A 53 16.51 9.91 -33.41
N PRO A 54 17.77 9.66 -33.01
CA PRO A 54 18.93 9.89 -33.90
C PRO A 54 18.87 9.09 -35.20
N LEU A 55 18.47 7.81 -35.15
CA LEU A 55 18.27 6.99 -36.34
C LEU A 55 17.16 7.56 -37.23
N SER A 56 16.04 7.98 -36.64
CA SER A 56 14.93 8.59 -37.38
C SER A 56 15.35 9.90 -38.05
N VAL A 57 16.17 10.73 -37.40
CA VAL A 57 16.74 11.93 -38.03
C VAL A 57 17.63 11.56 -39.21
N ARG A 58 18.46 10.50 -39.09
CA ARG A 58 19.32 10.03 -40.19
C ARG A 58 18.53 9.57 -41.42
N PHE A 59 17.38 8.92 -41.24
CA PHE A 59 16.60 8.36 -42.35
C PHE A 59 15.44 9.26 -42.83
N ARG A 60 14.87 10.09 -41.96
CA ARG A 60 13.64 10.88 -42.21
C ARG A 60 13.86 12.39 -42.05
N ASN A 61 15.07 12.85 -41.72
CA ASN A 61 15.41 14.25 -41.41
C ASN A 61 14.60 14.88 -40.26
N ARG A 62 13.90 14.06 -39.46
CA ARG A 62 13.17 14.50 -38.26
C ARG A 62 13.13 13.39 -37.21
N PRO A 63 13.13 13.73 -35.91
CA PRO A 63 12.98 12.73 -34.86
C PRO A 63 11.59 12.10 -34.90
N LEU A 64 11.46 10.88 -34.38
CA LEU A 64 10.18 10.19 -34.27
C LEU A 64 9.24 10.97 -33.34
N LEU A 65 9.75 11.33 -32.16
CA LEU A 65 9.10 12.22 -31.19
C LEU A 65 10.05 13.38 -30.89
N SER A 66 9.56 14.61 -30.95
CA SER A 66 10.35 15.76 -30.50
C SER A 66 10.64 15.68 -28.99
N ALA A 67 11.62 16.44 -28.50
CA ALA A 67 11.95 16.48 -27.07
C ALA A 67 10.74 16.79 -26.19
N ALA A 68 9.92 17.77 -26.60
CA ALA A 68 8.71 18.15 -25.88
C ALA A 68 7.64 17.04 -25.91
N GLU A 69 7.47 16.37 -27.05
CA GLU A 69 6.50 15.28 -27.17
C GLU A 69 6.90 14.05 -26.37
N LEU A 70 8.19 13.68 -26.38
CA LEU A 70 8.71 12.60 -25.57
C LEU A 70 8.56 12.94 -24.07
N SER A 71 8.89 14.17 -23.65
CA SER A 71 8.70 14.61 -22.26
C SER A 71 7.24 14.49 -21.81
N VAL A 72 6.29 14.91 -22.64
CA VAL A 72 4.85 14.80 -22.36
C VAL A 72 4.41 13.34 -22.32
N ALA A 73 4.79 12.53 -23.30
CA ALA A 73 4.38 11.12 -23.35
C ALA A 73 4.94 10.32 -22.16
N THR A 74 6.23 10.52 -21.84
CA THR A 74 6.88 9.95 -20.64
C THR A 74 6.18 10.41 -19.37
N GLY A 75 5.88 11.71 -19.26
CA GLY A 75 5.18 12.27 -18.11
C GLY A 75 3.78 11.68 -17.91
N ILE A 76 2.99 11.53 -18.97
CA ILE A 76 1.66 10.88 -18.91
C ILE A 76 1.78 9.41 -18.49
N ALA A 77 2.75 8.67 -19.05
CA ALA A 77 2.97 7.26 -18.71
C ALA A 77 3.33 7.07 -17.22
N LEU A 78 4.03 8.02 -16.59
CA LEU A 78 4.37 7.94 -15.17
C LEU A 78 3.14 7.91 -14.25
N PHE A 79 2.04 8.58 -14.60
CA PHE A 79 0.80 8.51 -13.81
C PHE A 79 0.20 7.10 -13.75
N ALA A 80 0.52 6.23 -14.72
CA ALA A 80 0.04 4.85 -14.75
C ALA A 80 0.92 3.89 -13.93
N CYS A 81 2.17 4.24 -13.61
CA CYS A 81 3.14 3.30 -13.02
C CYS A 81 2.75 2.73 -11.66
N PHE A 82 1.96 3.46 -10.86
CA PHE A 82 1.47 2.97 -9.57
C PHE A 82 0.54 1.75 -9.70
N VAL A 83 -0.23 1.68 -10.79
CA VAL A 83 -1.37 0.77 -10.88
C VAL A 83 -0.94 -0.69 -11.10
N PRO A 84 -0.23 -1.05 -12.18
CA PRO A 84 -0.09 -2.45 -12.57
C PRO A 84 1.00 -3.21 -11.80
N GLY A 85 1.86 -2.52 -11.05
CA GLY A 85 2.99 -3.09 -10.31
C GLY A 85 2.73 -3.35 -8.83
N ARG A 86 3.77 -3.15 -8.02
CA ARG A 86 3.72 -3.28 -6.55
C ARG A 86 2.96 -2.14 -5.89
N GLY A 87 2.75 -1.03 -6.57
CA GLY A 87 1.94 0.07 -6.04
C GLY A 87 0.51 -0.36 -5.69
N LEU A 88 -0.08 -1.28 -6.47
CA LEU A 88 -1.47 -1.71 -6.27
C LEU A 88 -1.75 -3.16 -6.70
N MET A 89 -1.73 -3.45 -8.00
CA MET A 89 -2.30 -4.71 -8.55
C MET A 89 -1.60 -5.98 -8.10
N GLN A 90 -0.34 -5.91 -7.67
CA GLN A 90 0.31 -7.07 -7.07
C GLN A 90 -0.41 -7.58 -5.82
N TYR A 91 -0.95 -6.69 -4.97
CA TYR A 91 -1.61 -7.05 -3.71
C TYR A 91 -3.14 -7.00 -3.79
N PHE A 92 -3.68 -6.21 -4.72
CA PHE A 92 -5.10 -5.89 -4.77
C PHE A 92 -6.01 -7.11 -4.72
N ASN A 93 -5.84 -8.04 -5.65
CA ASN A 93 -6.72 -9.21 -5.70
C ASN A 93 -6.46 -10.18 -4.54
N SER A 94 -5.21 -10.34 -4.09
CA SER A 94 -4.88 -11.29 -3.02
C SER A 94 -5.45 -10.86 -1.66
N VAL A 95 -5.39 -9.57 -1.31
CA VAL A 95 -5.99 -9.05 -0.07
C VAL A 95 -7.51 -9.23 -0.05
N LEU A 96 -8.17 -9.13 -1.21
CA LEU A 96 -9.62 -9.22 -1.33
C LEU A 96 -10.17 -10.65 -1.26
N ILE A 97 -9.36 -11.68 -1.54
CA ILE A 97 -9.85 -13.07 -1.67
C ILE A 97 -9.15 -14.08 -0.75
N MET A 98 -7.85 -13.90 -0.48
CA MET A 98 -7.08 -14.85 0.34
C MET A 98 -7.58 -14.98 1.79
N PRO A 99 -8.14 -13.95 2.45
CA PRO A 99 -8.71 -14.10 3.80
C PRO A 99 -9.75 -15.24 3.90
N HIS A 100 -10.54 -15.48 2.85
CA HIS A 100 -11.49 -16.61 2.81
C HIS A 100 -10.78 -17.96 2.86
N ARG A 101 -9.61 -18.10 2.22
CA ARG A 101 -8.80 -19.31 2.31
C ARG A 101 -8.29 -19.51 3.72
N TYR A 102 -7.73 -18.46 4.34
CA TYR A 102 -7.20 -18.52 5.70
C TYR A 102 -8.28 -18.88 6.72
N ALA A 103 -9.49 -18.35 6.59
CA ALA A 103 -10.61 -18.75 7.44
C ALA A 103 -10.92 -20.27 7.38
N ARG A 104 -10.65 -20.93 6.24
CA ARG A 104 -10.84 -22.39 6.10
C ARG A 104 -9.69 -23.22 6.64
N VAL A 105 -8.44 -22.77 6.47
CA VAL A 105 -7.24 -23.56 6.82
C VAL A 105 -6.64 -23.22 8.18
N CYS A 106 -6.99 -22.08 8.76
CA CYS A 106 -6.47 -21.62 10.05
C CYS A 106 -7.57 -21.72 11.12
N PRO A 107 -7.50 -22.69 12.06
CA PRO A 107 -8.50 -22.83 13.12
C PRO A 107 -8.72 -21.56 13.94
N GLY A 108 -7.66 -20.77 14.16
CA GLY A 108 -7.77 -19.51 14.92
C GLY A 108 -8.58 -18.40 14.23
N TRP A 109 -8.91 -18.55 12.94
CA TRP A 109 -9.77 -17.64 12.18
C TRP A 109 -11.20 -18.15 12.04
N GLN A 110 -11.48 -19.37 12.47
CA GLN A 110 -12.84 -19.90 12.45
C GLN A 110 -13.62 -19.30 13.62
N GLY A 111 -14.83 -18.81 13.32
CA GLY A 111 -15.77 -18.38 14.36
C GLY A 111 -16.26 -19.57 15.18
N SER A 112 -16.85 -19.31 16.34
CA SER A 112 -17.60 -20.35 17.06
C SER A 112 -18.82 -20.78 16.26
N GLN A 113 -19.32 -21.98 16.56
CA GLN A 113 -20.48 -22.53 15.86
C GLN A 113 -21.69 -21.60 15.99
N VAL A 114 -22.55 -21.62 14.98
CA VAL A 114 -23.72 -20.74 14.93
C VAL A 114 -24.82 -21.21 15.89
N GLY A 115 -24.96 -22.52 16.08
CA GLY A 115 -25.93 -23.07 17.03
C GLY A 115 -25.47 -22.89 18.48
N LEU A 116 -26.43 -22.57 19.35
CA LEU A 116 -26.26 -22.55 20.79
C LEU A 116 -26.09 -23.99 21.30
N ALA A 117 -24.99 -24.27 21.98
CA ALA A 117 -24.71 -25.54 22.62
C ALA A 117 -24.93 -25.47 24.14
N ASP A 118 -25.09 -26.63 24.79
CA ASP A 118 -25.34 -26.72 26.25
C ASP A 118 -24.24 -26.06 27.09
N ASN A 119 -22.98 -26.18 26.66
CA ASN A 119 -21.82 -25.57 27.31
C ASN A 119 -21.68 -24.06 27.07
N GLU A 120 -22.50 -23.48 26.21
CA GLU A 120 -22.58 -22.03 25.99
C GLU A 120 -23.69 -21.37 26.83
N VAL A 121 -24.48 -22.15 27.59
CA VAL A 121 -25.46 -21.62 28.54
C VAL A 121 -24.79 -21.46 29.91
N GLU A 122 -24.64 -20.20 30.34
CA GLU A 122 -23.98 -19.86 31.61
C GLU A 122 -24.95 -20.01 32.80
N ASP A 123 -26.22 -19.67 32.61
CA ASP A 123 -27.26 -19.78 33.62
C ASP A 123 -28.59 -20.30 33.02
N TRP A 124 -28.86 -21.58 33.27
CA TRP A 124 -30.08 -22.25 32.83
C TRP A 124 -31.34 -21.72 33.51
N GLN A 125 -31.25 -21.27 34.76
CA GLN A 125 -32.43 -20.74 35.46
C GLN A 125 -32.82 -19.39 34.86
N ARG A 126 -31.84 -18.51 34.67
CA ARG A 126 -32.06 -17.20 34.06
C ARG A 126 -32.57 -17.30 32.63
N LEU A 127 -32.04 -18.24 31.84
CA LEU A 127 -32.50 -18.49 30.48
C LEU A 127 -34.00 -18.83 30.42
N PHE A 128 -34.48 -19.70 31.32
CA PHE A 128 -35.90 -20.07 31.40
C PHE A 128 -36.78 -18.87 31.77
N GLU A 129 -36.35 -18.05 32.72
CA GLU A 129 -37.07 -16.84 33.14
C GLU A 129 -37.23 -15.85 31.97
N VAL A 130 -36.12 -15.52 31.29
CA VAL A 130 -36.11 -14.57 30.17
C VAL A 130 -36.99 -15.06 29.02
N LEU A 131 -36.93 -16.36 28.68
CA LEU A 131 -37.77 -16.92 27.62
C LEU A 131 -39.26 -16.91 28.00
N ARG A 132 -39.62 -17.13 29.27
CA ARG A 132 -41.00 -16.99 29.73
C ARG A 132 -41.49 -15.54 29.69
N GLU A 133 -40.65 -14.58 30.10
CA GLU A 133 -40.95 -13.15 30.00
C GLU A 133 -41.21 -12.71 28.54
N CYS A 134 -40.52 -13.33 27.58
CA CYS A 134 -40.78 -13.15 26.15
C CYS A 134 -42.20 -13.58 25.77
N GLY A 135 -42.67 -14.72 26.28
CA GLY A 135 -44.03 -15.22 26.05
C GLY A 135 -45.13 -14.41 26.76
N GLU A 136 -44.82 -13.80 27.90
CA GLU A 136 -45.72 -12.89 28.63
C GLU A 136 -45.76 -11.46 28.05
N ALA A 137 -45.16 -11.23 26.88
CA ALA A 137 -45.03 -9.92 26.23
C ALA A 137 -44.28 -8.86 27.05
N ARG A 138 -43.47 -9.26 28.04
CA ARG A 138 -42.63 -8.37 28.85
C ARG A 138 -41.25 -8.11 28.25
N GLY A 139 -40.80 -8.96 27.32
CA GLY A 139 -39.50 -8.87 26.63
C GLY A 139 -39.41 -7.91 25.43
N GLY A 140 -40.26 -6.89 25.34
CA GLY A 140 -40.27 -5.95 24.21
C GLY A 140 -40.82 -6.54 22.90
N ALA A 141 -40.61 -5.85 21.77
CA ALA A 141 -40.99 -6.38 20.46
C ALA A 141 -40.12 -7.59 20.06
N THR A 142 -38.84 -7.59 20.45
CA THR A 142 -37.87 -8.65 20.15
C THR A 142 -38.17 -9.95 20.86
N GLY A 143 -38.51 -9.89 22.15
CA GLY A 143 -38.91 -11.08 22.91
C GLY A 143 -40.20 -11.69 22.39
N ARG A 144 -41.21 -10.87 22.05
CA ARG A 144 -42.47 -11.35 21.45
C ARG A 144 -42.24 -12.07 20.13
N LEU A 145 -41.49 -11.45 19.23
CA LEU A 145 -41.20 -12.01 17.92
C LEU A 145 -40.42 -13.33 18.03
N LEU A 146 -39.46 -13.40 18.97
CA LEU A 146 -38.75 -14.63 19.29
C LEU A 146 -39.71 -15.72 19.75
N TRP A 147 -40.62 -15.42 20.69
CA TRP A 147 -41.58 -16.39 21.22
C TRP A 147 -42.51 -16.96 20.14
N GLU A 148 -43.03 -16.10 19.26
CA GLU A 148 -43.93 -16.48 18.15
C GLU A 148 -43.29 -17.48 17.18
N HIS A 149 -41.96 -17.43 17.01
CA HIS A 149 -41.21 -18.29 16.09
C HIS A 149 -40.54 -19.49 16.79
N LEU A 150 -40.74 -19.67 18.10
CA LEU A 150 -40.31 -20.87 18.79
C LEU A 150 -41.24 -22.05 18.45
N PRO A 151 -40.70 -23.26 18.18
CA PRO A 151 -41.54 -24.44 17.96
C PRO A 151 -42.42 -24.78 19.17
N ASP A 152 -43.62 -25.33 18.93
CA ASP A 152 -44.58 -25.74 19.98
C ASP A 152 -43.97 -26.67 21.04
N ALA A 153 -43.01 -27.51 20.65
CA ALA A 153 -42.28 -28.39 21.58
C ALA A 153 -41.43 -27.57 22.58
N CYS A 154 -40.79 -26.49 22.11
CA CYS A 154 -40.00 -25.59 22.94
C CYS A 154 -40.89 -24.76 23.87
N GLN A 155 -41.99 -24.21 23.35
CA GLN A 155 -42.94 -23.46 24.17
C GLN A 155 -43.55 -24.34 25.28
N ARG A 156 -43.92 -25.59 24.97
CA ARG A 156 -44.40 -26.55 25.98
C ARG A 156 -43.37 -26.88 27.06
N ALA A 157 -42.09 -26.98 26.69
CA ALA A 157 -41.01 -27.20 27.66
C ALA A 157 -40.84 -26.02 28.65
N LEU A 158 -41.23 -24.80 28.26
CA LEU A 158 -41.12 -23.57 29.05
C LEU A 158 -42.32 -23.30 29.98
N ILE A 159 -43.51 -23.84 29.66
CA ILE A 159 -44.76 -23.56 30.39
C ILE A 159 -44.96 -24.45 31.64
N GLY A 160 -44.28 -25.61 31.74
CA GLY A 160 -44.50 -26.57 32.84
C GLY A 160 -44.06 -26.12 34.24
N GLU A 161 -44.96 -26.20 35.24
CA GLU A 161 -44.83 -25.68 36.62
C GLU A 161 -43.88 -26.44 37.57
N ALA A 162 -42.94 -27.23 37.07
CA ALA A 162 -42.07 -28.03 37.95
C ALA A 162 -40.91 -27.19 38.51
N VAL A 163 -40.83 -27.05 39.84
CA VAL A 163 -39.65 -26.55 40.56
C VAL A 163 -38.45 -27.41 40.15
N GLY A 164 -37.40 -26.81 39.59
CA GLY A 164 -36.24 -27.54 39.06
C GLY A 164 -36.34 -27.96 37.58
N ALA A 165 -37.34 -27.48 36.82
CA ALA A 165 -37.48 -27.76 35.39
C ALA A 165 -36.23 -27.43 34.54
N HIS A 166 -35.42 -26.45 34.98
CA HIS A 166 -34.15 -26.10 34.36
C HIS A 166 -33.06 -27.16 34.55
N ALA A 167 -33.24 -28.18 35.40
CA ALA A 167 -32.30 -29.27 35.61
C ALA A 167 -32.56 -30.50 34.72
N ASP A 168 -33.69 -30.54 34.02
CA ASP A 168 -34.11 -31.66 33.17
C ASP A 168 -33.36 -31.65 31.81
N PRO A 169 -32.52 -32.66 31.50
CA PRO A 169 -31.75 -32.70 30.26
C PRO A 169 -32.60 -32.72 28.99
N GLU A 170 -33.76 -33.39 29.00
CA GLU A 170 -34.63 -33.49 27.82
C GLU A 170 -35.27 -32.13 27.49
N ARG A 171 -35.67 -31.38 28.53
CA ARG A 171 -36.18 -30.01 28.37
C ARG A 171 -35.09 -29.05 27.88
N ARG A 172 -33.89 -29.13 28.45
CA ARG A 172 -32.74 -28.34 27.97
C ARG A 172 -32.49 -28.58 26.49
N GLN A 173 -32.47 -29.85 26.06
CA GLN A 173 -32.25 -30.20 24.66
C GLN A 173 -33.40 -29.72 23.76
N ALA A 174 -34.66 -29.81 24.21
CA ALA A 174 -35.81 -29.28 23.46
C ALA A 174 -35.73 -27.75 23.28
N ILE A 175 -35.28 -27.02 24.31
CA ILE A 175 -35.08 -25.57 24.25
C ILE A 175 -33.93 -25.20 23.31
N LEU A 176 -32.76 -25.84 23.44
CA LEU A 176 -31.64 -25.60 22.52
C LEU A 176 -32.02 -25.90 21.07
N HIS A 177 -32.74 -27.00 20.85
CA HIS A 177 -33.23 -27.36 19.53
C HIS A 177 -34.21 -26.32 18.99
N GLY A 178 -35.14 -25.85 19.82
CA GLY A 178 -36.09 -24.79 19.47
C GLY A 178 -35.40 -23.48 19.10
N LEU A 179 -34.46 -23.01 19.92
CA LEU A 179 -33.68 -21.80 19.67
C LEU A 179 -32.84 -21.90 18.39
N ASN A 180 -32.22 -23.04 18.14
CA ASN A 180 -31.42 -23.28 16.94
C ASN A 180 -32.26 -23.47 15.66
N GLN A 181 -33.56 -23.73 15.79
CA GLN A 181 -34.48 -23.84 14.66
C GLN A 181 -35.06 -22.49 14.22
N VAL A 182 -34.94 -21.43 15.02
CA VAL A 182 -35.41 -20.09 14.62
C VAL A 182 -34.60 -19.62 13.41
N ARG A 183 -35.25 -19.53 12.24
CA ARG A 183 -34.58 -19.15 10.99
C ARG A 183 -34.77 -17.66 10.72
N GLY A 184 -33.68 -16.90 10.69
CA GLY A 184 -33.73 -15.44 10.60
C GLY A 184 -34.28 -14.82 9.32
N HIS A 185 -34.62 -15.61 8.28
CA HIS A 185 -35.30 -15.11 7.08
C HIS A 185 -36.82 -15.20 7.16
N GLU A 186 -37.36 -16.01 8.08
CA GLU A 186 -38.80 -16.13 8.34
C GLU A 186 -39.26 -15.08 9.36
N VAL A 187 -38.31 -14.40 10.01
CA VAL A 187 -38.51 -13.47 11.13
C VAL A 187 -38.17 -12.04 10.70
N ASP A 188 -39.07 -11.07 10.90
CA ASP A 188 -38.79 -9.64 10.65
C ASP A 188 -37.95 -9.01 11.78
N TRP A 189 -36.69 -9.45 11.88
CA TRP A 189 -35.73 -8.90 12.81
C TRP A 189 -35.47 -7.40 12.59
N ARG A 190 -35.66 -6.89 11.37
CA ARG A 190 -35.34 -5.49 11.03
C ARG A 190 -36.33 -4.50 11.61
N GLY A 191 -37.63 -4.79 11.49
CA GLY A 191 -38.68 -3.96 12.06
C GLY A 191 -38.48 -3.82 13.57
N VAL A 192 -38.21 -4.95 14.21
CA VAL A 192 -38.14 -5.06 15.67
C VAL A 192 -36.86 -4.47 16.26
N VAL A 193 -35.70 -4.67 15.63
CA VAL A 193 -34.45 -4.01 16.06
C VAL A 193 -34.57 -2.48 16.02
N ARG A 194 -35.33 -1.93 15.04
CA ARG A 194 -35.59 -0.49 14.95
C ARG A 194 -36.55 -0.01 16.04
N GLU A 195 -37.58 -0.79 16.36
CA GLU A 195 -38.56 -0.49 17.40
C GLU A 195 -37.91 -0.47 18.79
N ASP A 196 -37.16 -1.52 19.13
CA ASP A 196 -36.53 -1.68 20.45
C ASP A 196 -35.18 -0.94 20.58
N LYS A 197 -34.68 -0.31 19.50
CA LYS A 197 -33.40 0.43 19.44
C LYS A 197 -32.21 -0.38 19.99
N LEU A 198 -32.14 -1.66 19.63
CA LEU A 198 -31.12 -2.57 20.15
C LEU A 198 -29.71 -2.14 19.73
N ALA A 199 -28.79 -2.11 20.69
CA ALA A 199 -27.38 -1.85 20.45
C ALA A 199 -26.67 -3.15 20.06
N LEU A 200 -26.76 -3.51 18.78
CA LEU A 200 -26.24 -4.77 18.27
C LEU A 200 -24.73 -4.72 17.97
N PRO A 201 -24.02 -5.86 18.10
CA PRO A 201 -22.65 -6.00 17.61
C PRO A 201 -22.59 -5.70 16.11
N ARG A 202 -21.48 -5.10 15.67
CA ARG A 202 -21.31 -4.63 14.28
C ARG A 202 -21.51 -5.72 13.23
N TRP A 203 -21.00 -6.93 13.46
CA TRP A 203 -21.15 -8.03 12.52
C TRP A 203 -22.62 -8.41 12.29
N VAL A 204 -23.47 -8.27 13.33
CA VAL A 204 -24.93 -8.46 13.24
C VAL A 204 -25.56 -7.30 12.46
N ALA A 205 -25.13 -6.06 12.72
CA ALA A 205 -25.60 -4.88 12.00
C ALA A 205 -25.30 -4.97 10.48
N LEU A 206 -24.12 -5.47 10.11
CA LEU A 206 -23.74 -5.70 8.71
C LEU A 206 -24.65 -6.73 8.01
N LEU A 207 -25.09 -7.77 8.73
CA LEU A 207 -26.05 -8.74 8.21
C LEU A 207 -27.45 -8.12 8.07
N LEU A 208 -27.88 -7.29 9.03
CA LEU A 208 -29.17 -6.59 8.96
C LEU A 208 -29.28 -5.62 7.78
N GLU A 209 -28.18 -4.97 7.40
CA GLU A 209 -28.11 -4.08 6.22
C GLU A 209 -28.24 -4.85 4.89
N THR A 210 -27.97 -6.15 4.87
CA THR A 210 -28.05 -6.99 3.66
C THR A 210 -29.49 -7.43 3.40
N ALA A 211 -30.05 -7.19 2.21
CA ALA A 211 -31.39 -7.63 1.84
C ALA A 211 -31.64 -9.11 2.21
N ALA A 212 -32.81 -9.44 2.78
CA ALA A 212 -33.08 -10.77 3.31
C ALA A 212 -32.93 -11.88 2.24
N GLU A 213 -33.28 -11.56 0.99
CA GLU A 213 -33.13 -12.43 -0.18
C GLU A 213 -31.67 -12.70 -0.56
N GLU A 214 -30.73 -11.84 -0.15
CA GLU A 214 -29.30 -11.98 -0.42
C GLU A 214 -28.54 -12.69 0.70
N LEU A 215 -29.18 -13.00 1.83
CA LEU A 215 -28.56 -13.72 2.93
C LEU A 215 -28.52 -15.22 2.62
N THR A 216 -27.36 -15.84 2.81
CA THR A 216 -27.26 -17.31 2.78
C THR A 216 -27.96 -17.92 4.00
N SER A 217 -28.25 -19.22 3.95
CA SER A 217 -28.83 -19.94 5.09
C SER A 217 -27.94 -19.85 6.35
N GLU A 218 -26.63 -19.89 6.17
CA GLU A 218 -25.65 -19.75 7.26
C GLU A 218 -25.67 -18.33 7.83
N GLU A 219 -25.66 -17.29 6.97
CA GLU A 219 -25.71 -15.89 7.41
C GLU A 219 -27.04 -15.55 8.09
N SER A 220 -28.14 -16.13 7.63
CA SER A 220 -29.46 -16.02 8.29
C SER A 220 -29.44 -16.63 9.69
N ALA A 221 -28.78 -17.78 9.87
CA ALA A 221 -28.58 -18.39 11.17
C ALA A 221 -27.64 -17.54 12.06
N GLN A 222 -26.55 -17.01 11.49
CA GLN A 222 -25.63 -16.11 12.19
C GLN A 222 -26.33 -14.84 12.68
N LEU A 223 -27.16 -14.21 11.84
CA LEU A 223 -27.98 -13.07 12.20
C LEU A 223 -28.88 -13.39 13.40
N THR A 224 -29.58 -14.52 13.34
CA THR A 224 -30.46 -14.97 14.43
C THR A 224 -29.66 -15.19 15.71
N ARG A 225 -28.54 -15.91 15.65
CA ARG A 225 -27.67 -16.16 16.81
C ARG A 225 -27.18 -14.86 17.44
N GLY A 226 -26.80 -13.87 16.64
CA GLY A 226 -26.34 -12.57 17.12
C GLY A 226 -27.43 -11.74 17.81
N ILE A 227 -28.69 -11.90 17.40
CA ILE A 227 -29.84 -11.29 18.09
C ILE A 227 -30.15 -12.05 19.37
N LEU A 228 -30.11 -13.38 19.35
CA LEU A 228 -30.26 -14.21 20.54
C LEU A 228 -29.21 -13.88 21.60
N ASP A 229 -27.95 -13.67 21.23
CA ASP A 229 -26.88 -13.23 22.14
C ASP A 229 -27.20 -11.91 22.85
N HIS A 230 -28.00 -11.05 22.22
CA HIS A 230 -28.41 -9.78 22.78
C HIS A 230 -29.66 -9.90 23.68
N VAL A 231 -30.66 -10.69 23.25
CA VAL A 231 -31.89 -10.93 24.02
C VAL A 231 -31.59 -11.75 25.28
N LEU A 232 -30.69 -12.73 25.17
CA LEU A 232 -30.31 -13.67 26.22
C LEU A 232 -29.02 -13.24 26.93
N VAL A 233 -28.79 -11.93 27.02
CA VAL A 233 -27.64 -11.37 27.73
C VAL A 233 -27.55 -11.96 29.15
N ASP A 234 -26.32 -12.25 29.59
CA ASP A 234 -26.01 -12.88 30.89
C ASP A 234 -26.56 -14.32 31.08
N CYS A 235 -27.25 -14.89 30.08
CA CYS A 235 -27.73 -16.28 30.10
C CYS A 235 -26.84 -17.19 29.25
N VAL A 236 -26.30 -16.66 28.15
CA VAL A 236 -25.49 -17.41 27.18
C VAL A 236 -24.19 -16.69 26.88
N THR A 237 -23.13 -17.47 26.65
CA THR A 237 -21.87 -16.95 26.15
C THR A 237 -22.07 -16.43 24.72
N PRO A 238 -21.73 -15.15 24.43
CA PRO A 238 -21.91 -14.60 23.09
C PRO A 238 -21.05 -15.31 22.05
N ARG A 239 -21.59 -15.51 20.84
CA ARG A 239 -20.86 -16.11 19.73
C ARG A 239 -19.65 -15.26 19.37
N ARG A 240 -18.50 -15.92 19.16
CA ARG A 240 -17.30 -15.27 18.65
C ARG A 240 -17.27 -15.37 17.12
N PRO A 241 -17.51 -14.28 16.37
CA PRO A 241 -17.40 -14.31 14.92
C PRO A 241 -15.94 -14.49 14.48
N GLY A 242 -15.74 -15.13 13.32
CA GLY A 242 -14.45 -15.12 12.64
C GLY A 242 -14.05 -13.69 12.22
N PRO A 243 -12.75 -13.42 11.99
CA PRO A 243 -12.32 -12.08 11.59
C PRO A 243 -12.79 -11.74 10.16
N VAL A 244 -13.03 -12.74 9.30
CA VAL A 244 -13.64 -12.56 7.97
C VAL A 244 -15.12 -12.18 8.08
N GLU A 245 -15.87 -12.81 9.00
CA GLU A 245 -17.28 -12.47 9.26
C GLU A 245 -17.45 -11.04 9.81
N SER A 246 -16.45 -10.57 10.57
CA SER A 246 -16.44 -9.20 11.13
C SER A 246 -16.04 -8.13 10.10
N THR A 247 -15.67 -8.51 8.88
CA THR A 247 -15.21 -7.59 7.84
C THR A 247 -16.39 -7.06 7.01
N PRO A 248 -16.50 -5.74 6.77
CA PRO A 248 -17.49 -5.20 5.85
C PRO A 248 -17.44 -5.88 4.48
N ARG A 249 -18.59 -6.39 3.99
CA ARG A 249 -18.70 -7.13 2.72
C ARG A 249 -18.12 -6.39 1.52
N ALA A 250 -18.18 -5.05 1.51
CA ALA A 250 -17.63 -4.22 0.45
C ALA A 250 -16.08 -4.28 0.34
N LEU A 251 -15.37 -4.77 1.36
CA LEU A 251 -13.91 -4.89 1.35
C LEU A 251 -13.42 -6.20 0.75
N LEU A 252 -14.27 -7.22 0.63
CA LEU A 252 -13.90 -8.59 0.27
C LEU A 252 -14.64 -9.10 -0.97
N THR A 253 -14.09 -10.14 -1.57
CA THR A 253 -14.68 -10.85 -2.71
C THR A 253 -15.83 -11.72 -2.22
N ASP A 254 -16.93 -11.74 -2.97
CA ASP A 254 -18.05 -12.60 -2.63
C ASP A 254 -17.77 -14.05 -3.06
N VAL A 255 -17.45 -14.89 -2.07
CA VAL A 255 -17.13 -16.31 -2.27
C VAL A 255 -18.37 -17.20 -2.07
N THR A 256 -19.51 -16.63 -1.69
CA THR A 256 -20.73 -17.40 -1.36
C THR A 256 -21.49 -17.87 -2.62
N GLY A 257 -22.05 -19.08 -2.60
CA GLY A 257 -22.94 -19.62 -3.64
C GLY A 257 -22.44 -20.83 -4.44
N THR A 258 -23.20 -21.26 -5.46
CA THR A 258 -22.98 -22.51 -6.23
C THR A 258 -21.65 -22.60 -7.00
N ASN A 259 -20.94 -21.49 -7.18
CA ASN A 259 -19.64 -21.42 -7.87
C ASN A 259 -18.45 -21.16 -6.92
N GLU A 260 -18.62 -21.37 -5.61
CA GLU A 260 -17.58 -21.15 -4.58
C GLU A 260 -16.22 -21.80 -4.91
N GLY A 261 -16.25 -23.05 -5.41
CA GLY A 261 -15.05 -23.77 -5.85
C GLY A 261 -14.34 -23.08 -7.02
N ALA A 262 -15.09 -22.53 -7.97
CA ALA A 262 -14.53 -21.79 -9.10
C ALA A 262 -13.97 -20.42 -8.65
N THR A 263 -14.61 -19.76 -7.68
CA THR A 263 -14.17 -18.44 -7.21
C THR A 263 -12.90 -18.48 -6.38
N LEU A 264 -12.87 -19.25 -5.29
CA LEU A 264 -11.72 -19.29 -4.39
C LEU A 264 -10.67 -20.29 -4.86
N SER A 265 -11.04 -21.55 -5.09
CA SER A 265 -10.07 -22.57 -5.50
C SER A 265 -9.51 -22.27 -6.88
N GLY A 266 -10.35 -21.77 -7.80
CA GLY A 266 -9.93 -21.29 -9.12
C GLY A 266 -8.97 -20.11 -9.06
N PHE A 267 -9.11 -19.19 -8.09
CA PHE A 267 -8.12 -18.13 -7.90
C PHE A 267 -6.82 -18.69 -7.33
N VAL A 268 -6.88 -19.57 -6.33
CA VAL A 268 -5.70 -20.07 -5.60
C VAL A 268 -4.84 -20.98 -6.47
N VAL A 269 -5.46 -21.93 -7.16
CA VAL A 269 -4.79 -22.99 -7.92
C VAL A 269 -4.79 -22.71 -9.43
N GLY A 270 -5.73 -21.90 -9.91
CA GLY A 270 -5.97 -21.65 -11.33
C GLY A 270 -7.19 -22.42 -11.86
N LEU A 271 -7.87 -21.87 -12.86
CA LEU A 271 -9.02 -22.46 -13.54
C LEU A 271 -8.62 -23.40 -14.70
N GLY A 272 -7.36 -23.34 -15.15
CA GLY A 272 -6.86 -24.21 -16.22
C GLY A 272 -6.78 -25.66 -15.77
N THR A 273 -7.72 -26.50 -16.24
CA THR A 273 -7.70 -27.96 -16.02
C THR A 273 -7.65 -28.68 -17.38
N GLY A 274 -6.79 -29.70 -17.49
CA GLY A 274 -6.72 -30.57 -18.67
C GLY A 274 -6.25 -29.91 -19.97
N GLY A 275 -5.33 -28.94 -19.91
CA GLY A 275 -4.72 -28.31 -21.09
C GLY A 275 -5.59 -27.25 -21.80
N LYS A 276 -6.76 -26.91 -21.24
CA LYS A 276 -7.56 -25.76 -21.70
C LYS A 276 -7.18 -24.52 -20.90
N GLU A 277 -6.76 -23.46 -21.61
CA GLU A 277 -6.54 -22.15 -21.00
C GLU A 277 -7.88 -21.54 -20.56
N ALA A 278 -7.87 -20.89 -19.39
CA ALA A 278 -9.01 -20.13 -18.90
C ALA A 278 -9.32 -18.98 -19.87
N ARG A 279 -10.60 -18.73 -20.10
CA ARG A 279 -11.10 -17.60 -20.90
C ARG A 279 -11.51 -16.46 -19.98
N LEU A 280 -11.54 -15.24 -20.51
CA LEU A 280 -11.99 -14.06 -19.77
C LEU A 280 -13.45 -14.20 -19.24
N GLY A 281 -14.28 -14.96 -19.96
CA GLY A 281 -15.66 -15.26 -19.54
C GLY A 281 -15.78 -16.27 -18.41
N ASP A 282 -14.73 -17.04 -18.12
CA ASP A 282 -14.73 -18.06 -17.05
C ASP A 282 -14.48 -17.42 -15.67
N ILE A 283 -14.03 -16.16 -15.64
CA ILE A 283 -13.80 -15.42 -14.40
C ILE A 283 -15.16 -15.11 -13.76
N PRO A 284 -15.32 -15.36 -12.44
CA PRO A 284 -16.57 -15.09 -11.73
C PRO A 284 -16.75 -13.59 -11.45
N TRP A 285 -16.98 -12.77 -12.48
CA TRP A 285 -17.10 -11.30 -12.38
C TRP A 285 -18.16 -10.83 -11.37
N ARG A 286 -19.23 -11.61 -11.16
CA ARG A 286 -20.26 -11.32 -10.15
C ARG A 286 -19.67 -11.26 -8.73
N ALA A 287 -18.73 -12.15 -8.40
CA ALA A 287 -18.06 -12.20 -7.10
C ALA A 287 -17.26 -10.92 -6.80
N TRP A 288 -16.70 -10.30 -7.84
CA TRP A 288 -15.86 -9.11 -7.73
C TRP A 288 -16.64 -7.80 -7.83
N ARG A 289 -17.92 -7.82 -8.21
CA ARG A 289 -18.71 -6.60 -8.44
C ARG A 289 -18.77 -5.71 -7.20
N ARG A 290 -19.16 -6.28 -6.05
CA ARG A 290 -19.30 -5.55 -4.77
C ARG A 290 -17.98 -4.88 -4.33
N PRO A 291 -16.84 -5.59 -4.23
CA PRO A 291 -15.59 -4.95 -3.84
C PRO A 291 -15.08 -3.95 -4.86
N LEU A 292 -15.23 -4.21 -6.17
CA LEU A 292 -14.79 -3.25 -7.20
C LEU A 292 -15.59 -1.94 -7.15
N LEU A 293 -16.89 -1.99 -6.85
CA LEU A 293 -17.73 -0.80 -6.67
C LEU A 293 -17.31 0.06 -5.47
N PHE A 294 -16.62 -0.50 -4.47
CA PHE A 294 -16.08 0.25 -3.36
C PHE A 294 -14.64 0.73 -3.62
N TRP A 295 -13.76 -0.19 -4.01
CA TRP A 295 -12.34 0.09 -4.14
C TRP A 295 -12.02 1.00 -5.32
N CYS A 296 -12.71 0.88 -6.47
CA CYS A 296 -12.41 1.74 -7.62
C CYS A 296 -12.70 3.22 -7.32
N PRO A 297 -13.88 3.61 -6.77
CA PRO A 297 -14.10 4.98 -6.31
C PRO A 297 -13.11 5.43 -5.23
N LEU A 298 -12.73 4.56 -4.30
CA LEU A 298 -11.75 4.89 -3.26
C LEU A 298 -10.37 5.22 -3.86
N LEU A 299 -9.91 4.43 -4.82
CA LEU A 299 -8.65 4.65 -5.54
C LEU A 299 -8.69 5.91 -6.40
N LEU A 300 -9.82 6.21 -7.03
CA LEU A 300 -10.03 7.45 -7.78
C LEU A 300 -10.05 8.68 -6.85
N ALA A 301 -10.68 8.58 -5.68
CA ALA A 301 -10.69 9.63 -4.67
C ALA A 301 -9.27 9.90 -4.13
N LEU A 302 -8.50 8.83 -3.83
CA LEU A 302 -7.09 8.94 -3.47
C LEU A 302 -6.27 9.57 -4.60
N GLY A 303 -6.49 9.14 -5.85
CA GLY A 303 -5.86 9.70 -7.04
C GLY A 303 -6.12 11.20 -7.17
N ALA A 304 -7.38 11.62 -7.05
CA ALA A 304 -7.77 13.04 -7.05
C ALA A 304 -7.10 13.82 -5.92
N LEU A 305 -7.06 13.26 -4.70
CA LEU A 305 -6.37 13.85 -3.55
C LEU A 305 -4.89 14.11 -3.87
N VAL A 306 -4.14 13.06 -4.23
CA VAL A 306 -2.68 13.17 -4.38
C VAL A 306 -2.25 13.92 -5.64
N ILE A 307 -3.00 13.81 -6.74
CA ILE A 307 -2.75 14.60 -7.96
C ILE A 307 -3.07 16.08 -7.70
N GLY A 308 -4.17 16.35 -6.99
CA GLY A 308 -4.55 17.71 -6.58
C GLY A 308 -3.48 18.36 -5.70
N VAL A 309 -2.99 17.64 -4.69
CA VAL A 309 -1.89 18.11 -3.84
C VAL A 309 -0.60 18.29 -4.64
N SER A 310 -0.30 17.40 -5.59
CA SER A 310 0.87 17.52 -6.48
C SER A 310 0.86 18.84 -7.25
N LEU A 311 -0.30 19.27 -7.76
CA LEU A 311 -0.45 20.55 -8.45
C LEU A 311 -0.20 21.76 -7.53
N VAL A 312 -0.63 21.68 -6.28
CA VAL A 312 -0.45 22.76 -5.28
C VAL A 312 1.02 22.89 -4.88
N VAL A 313 1.71 21.77 -4.66
CA VAL A 313 3.11 21.79 -4.20
C VAL A 313 4.11 22.00 -5.34
N HIS A 314 3.73 21.71 -6.60
CA HIS A 314 4.64 21.78 -7.75
C HIS A 314 5.37 23.11 -7.84
N ARG A 315 4.63 24.22 -7.82
CA ARG A 315 5.21 25.56 -7.92
C ARG A 315 6.09 25.91 -6.72
N GLN A 316 5.61 25.60 -5.51
CA GLN A 316 6.34 25.81 -4.28
C GLN A 316 7.70 25.08 -4.32
N TRP A 317 7.71 23.82 -4.73
CA TRP A 317 8.93 23.00 -4.73
C TRP A 317 9.87 23.33 -5.89
N THR A 318 9.35 23.70 -7.06
CA THR A 318 10.20 24.01 -8.24
C THR A 318 10.70 25.45 -8.27
N GLN A 319 9.86 26.42 -7.91
CA GLN A 319 10.16 27.85 -8.07
C GLN A 319 10.59 28.52 -6.76
N HIS A 320 9.99 28.19 -5.61
CA HIS A 320 10.34 28.83 -4.35
C HIS A 320 11.45 28.08 -3.60
N GLU A 321 11.45 26.74 -3.65
CA GLU A 321 12.43 25.90 -2.95
C GLU A 321 13.52 25.33 -3.85
N HIS A 322 13.42 25.50 -5.17
CA HIS A 322 14.41 25.07 -6.17
C HIS A 322 14.91 23.63 -5.98
N LEU A 323 13.99 22.69 -5.70
CA LEU A 323 14.33 21.28 -5.59
C LEU A 323 14.97 20.76 -6.88
N THR A 324 15.92 19.84 -6.72
CA THR A 324 16.77 19.36 -7.82
C THR A 324 16.05 18.36 -8.74
N TYR A 325 15.10 17.58 -8.21
CA TYR A 325 14.42 16.49 -8.92
C TYR A 325 15.37 15.54 -9.69
N PRO A 326 16.33 14.87 -9.03
CA PRO A 326 17.41 14.17 -9.73
C PRO A 326 16.94 13.08 -10.72
N THR A 327 15.85 12.39 -10.40
CA THR A 327 15.24 11.37 -11.28
C THR A 327 14.64 12.00 -12.54
N ALA A 328 13.85 13.06 -12.42
CA ALA A 328 13.33 13.79 -13.57
C ALA A 328 14.47 14.50 -14.33
N GLN A 329 15.45 15.06 -13.64
CA GLN A 329 16.60 15.74 -14.25
C GLN A 329 17.44 14.80 -15.11
N PHE A 330 17.62 13.54 -14.69
CA PHE A 330 18.25 12.51 -15.52
C PHE A 330 17.57 12.37 -16.89
N LEU A 331 16.23 12.34 -16.92
CA LEU A 331 15.48 12.29 -18.18
C LEU A 331 15.60 13.60 -18.96
N LEU A 332 15.50 14.74 -18.28
CA LEU A 332 15.64 16.05 -18.91
C LEU A 332 17.02 16.22 -19.57
N ASP A 333 18.09 15.71 -18.95
CA ASP A 333 19.45 15.75 -19.51
C ASP A 333 19.63 14.88 -20.77
N LEU A 334 18.73 13.92 -20.99
CA LEU A 334 18.69 13.06 -22.19
C LEU A 334 17.82 13.63 -23.33
N LEU A 335 17.06 14.69 -23.07
CA LEU A 335 16.25 15.34 -24.08
C LEU A 335 17.07 16.43 -24.79
N PRO A 336 17.02 16.52 -26.14
CA PRO A 336 17.74 17.57 -26.85
C PRO A 336 17.18 18.96 -26.56
N ASP A 337 18.05 19.96 -26.61
CA ASP A 337 17.67 21.38 -26.52
C ASP A 337 17.04 21.85 -27.84
N SER A 338 16.25 22.93 -27.78
CA SER A 338 15.57 23.49 -28.95
C SER A 338 16.56 23.75 -30.10
N GLY A 339 16.31 23.13 -31.27
CA GLY A 339 17.18 23.25 -32.45
C GLY A 339 18.35 22.26 -32.52
N CYS A 340 18.63 21.49 -31.46
CA CYS A 340 19.63 20.42 -31.50
C CYS A 340 18.97 19.07 -31.83
N THR A 341 19.66 18.23 -32.61
CA THR A 341 19.23 16.85 -32.88
C THR A 341 19.62 15.89 -31.77
N LEU A 342 20.75 16.15 -31.10
CA LEU A 342 21.31 15.34 -30.01
C LEU A 342 21.61 16.22 -28.78
N PRO A 343 21.21 15.80 -27.56
CA PRO A 343 21.56 16.51 -26.33
C PRO A 343 23.09 16.52 -26.11
N PRO A 344 23.63 17.52 -25.40
CA PRO A 344 25.06 17.61 -25.10
C PRO A 344 25.64 16.36 -24.44
N VAL A 345 24.87 15.69 -23.58
CA VAL A 345 25.32 14.49 -22.86
C VAL A 345 25.59 13.32 -23.80
N LEU A 346 24.72 13.10 -24.80
CA LEU A 346 24.89 12.02 -25.78
C LEU A 346 26.01 12.29 -26.79
N ARG A 347 26.52 13.53 -26.88
CA ARG A 347 27.70 13.87 -27.70
C ARG A 347 29.02 13.53 -27.01
N ALA A 348 29.02 13.33 -25.69
CA ALA A 348 30.24 13.03 -24.94
C ALA A 348 30.65 11.56 -25.11
N ARG A 349 31.93 11.32 -25.46
CA ARG A 349 32.48 9.94 -25.55
C ARG A 349 32.37 9.18 -24.23
N GLY A 350 32.58 9.87 -23.10
CA GLY A 350 32.48 9.28 -21.77
C GLY A 350 31.10 8.72 -21.44
N PHE A 351 30.03 9.30 -21.99
CA PHE A 351 28.68 8.75 -21.86
C PHE A 351 28.60 7.35 -22.48
N TRP A 352 29.02 7.20 -23.74
CA TRP A 352 28.90 5.94 -24.47
C TRP A 352 29.79 4.84 -23.92
N VAL A 353 31.00 5.19 -23.47
CA VAL A 353 31.90 4.22 -22.80
C VAL A 353 31.26 3.68 -21.53
N ALA A 354 30.72 4.55 -20.67
CA ALA A 354 30.04 4.13 -19.45
C ALA A 354 28.75 3.36 -19.71
N PHE A 355 27.94 3.83 -20.67
CA PHE A 355 26.72 3.17 -21.12
C PHE A 355 27.01 1.74 -21.60
N ALA A 356 27.97 1.58 -22.52
CA ALA A 356 28.34 0.28 -23.06
C ALA A 356 28.92 -0.63 -21.96
N ALA A 357 29.80 -0.12 -21.11
CA ALA A 357 30.38 -0.90 -20.02
C ALA A 357 29.31 -1.45 -19.07
N VAL A 358 28.40 -0.61 -18.57
CA VAL A 358 27.34 -1.06 -17.66
C VAL A 358 26.35 -1.99 -18.37
N LEU A 359 25.99 -1.68 -19.62
CA LEU A 359 25.09 -2.53 -20.41
C LEU A 359 25.68 -3.94 -20.60
N LEU A 360 26.94 -4.01 -21.06
CA LEU A 360 27.63 -5.28 -21.29
C LEU A 360 27.83 -6.08 -20.00
N VAL A 361 28.16 -5.43 -18.88
CA VAL A 361 28.26 -6.12 -17.58
C VAL A 361 26.93 -6.75 -17.19
N ASN A 362 25.81 -6.03 -17.33
CA ASN A 362 24.49 -6.58 -16.98
C ASN A 362 24.07 -7.70 -17.95
N LEU A 363 24.30 -7.53 -19.26
CA LEU A 363 23.99 -8.56 -20.26
C LEU A 363 24.85 -9.81 -20.10
N ASN A 364 26.15 -9.66 -19.78
CA ASN A 364 27.03 -10.77 -19.44
C ASN A 364 26.53 -11.49 -18.19
N ASN A 365 26.19 -10.75 -17.14
CA ASN A 365 25.69 -11.35 -15.90
C ASN A 365 24.32 -12.03 -16.09
N TYR A 366 23.48 -11.52 -17.00
CA TYR A 366 22.27 -12.21 -17.43
C TYR A 366 22.62 -13.49 -18.19
N GLY A 367 23.48 -13.42 -19.20
CA GLY A 367 23.94 -14.56 -19.98
C GLY A 367 24.59 -15.64 -19.12
N ALA A 368 25.40 -15.27 -18.12
CA ALA A 368 26.02 -16.20 -17.18
C ALA A 368 25.02 -16.98 -16.32
N ARG A 369 23.76 -16.53 -16.23
CA ARG A 369 22.68 -17.32 -15.62
C ARG A 369 22.17 -18.43 -16.53
N TRP A 370 22.22 -18.23 -17.85
CA TRP A 370 21.84 -19.23 -18.84
C TRP A 370 22.98 -20.19 -19.17
N TRP A 371 24.20 -19.67 -19.23
CA TRP A 371 25.40 -20.41 -19.61
C TRP A 371 26.49 -20.31 -18.54
N SER A 372 26.17 -20.76 -17.32
CA SER A 372 27.08 -20.71 -16.16
C SER A 372 28.40 -21.45 -16.37
N ASN A 373 28.43 -22.41 -17.28
CA ASN A 373 29.61 -23.22 -17.59
C ASN A 373 30.57 -22.53 -18.57
N VAL A 374 30.12 -21.47 -19.25
CA VAL A 374 30.89 -20.78 -20.32
C VAL A 374 31.17 -19.33 -19.95
N LEU A 375 30.19 -18.64 -19.36
CA LEU A 375 30.29 -17.23 -19.04
C LEU A 375 30.59 -17.00 -17.56
N ILE A 376 31.57 -16.16 -17.28
CA ILE A 376 31.94 -15.75 -15.92
C ILE A 376 31.17 -14.47 -15.57
N SER A 377 30.39 -14.55 -14.49
CA SER A 377 29.67 -13.39 -13.94
C SER A 377 30.66 -12.37 -13.36
N VAL A 378 30.50 -11.10 -13.73
CA VAL A 378 31.19 -9.98 -13.08
C VAL A 378 30.56 -9.73 -11.71
N PRO A 379 31.31 -9.88 -10.60
CA PRO A 379 30.75 -9.76 -9.26
C PRO A 379 30.32 -8.32 -8.97
N ASN A 380 29.05 -8.15 -8.61
CA ASN A 380 28.50 -6.88 -8.12
C ASN A 380 28.08 -6.95 -6.64
N SER A 381 28.23 -8.11 -6.00
CA SER A 381 28.00 -8.34 -4.58
C SER A 381 29.28 -8.83 -3.93
N PHE A 382 29.69 -8.19 -2.85
CA PHE A 382 30.91 -8.55 -2.12
C PHE A 382 30.53 -9.21 -0.80
N ASN A 383 31.14 -10.34 -0.47
CA ASN A 383 30.81 -11.11 0.73
C ASN A 383 31.82 -10.84 1.85
N PHE A 384 31.50 -9.89 2.72
CA PHE A 384 32.27 -9.59 3.93
C PHE A 384 31.62 -10.20 5.19
N ARG A 385 30.75 -11.22 5.05
CA ARG A 385 30.11 -11.89 6.20
C ARG A 385 31.09 -12.32 7.30
N PRO A 386 32.31 -12.81 7.02
CA PRO A 386 33.27 -13.15 8.08
C PRO A 386 33.65 -11.96 8.98
N LEU A 387 33.57 -10.73 8.48
CA LEU A 387 33.88 -9.52 9.26
C LEU A 387 32.81 -9.17 10.29
N ARG A 388 31.66 -9.87 10.33
CA ARG A 388 30.61 -9.65 11.33
C ARG A 388 31.11 -9.80 12.76
N VAL A 389 32.10 -10.67 12.97
CA VAL A 389 32.74 -10.88 14.28
C VAL A 389 33.39 -9.60 14.81
N LEU A 390 33.82 -8.69 13.93
CA LEU A 390 34.44 -7.41 14.32
C LEU A 390 33.42 -6.40 14.87
N CYS A 391 32.13 -6.53 14.54
CA CYS A 391 31.09 -5.62 15.00
C CYS A 391 29.77 -6.39 15.23
N PRO A 392 29.66 -7.12 16.35
CA PRO A 392 28.48 -7.95 16.64
C PRO A 392 27.20 -7.12 16.79
N LEU A 393 27.30 -5.83 17.13
CA LEU A 393 26.16 -4.91 17.17
C LEU A 393 25.43 -4.82 15.82
N LEU A 394 26.15 -4.98 14.71
CA LEU A 394 25.54 -4.94 13.37
C LEU A 394 24.96 -6.29 12.94
N ASP A 395 25.19 -7.39 13.66
CA ASP A 395 24.66 -8.72 13.31
C ASP A 395 23.23 -8.94 13.86
N VAL A 396 22.40 -7.92 13.75
CA VAL A 396 20.99 -7.94 14.17
C VAL A 396 20.11 -7.56 12.99
N GLY A 397 19.00 -8.29 12.81
CA GLY A 397 17.99 -8.01 11.79
C GLY A 397 18.57 -7.88 10.38
N TRP A 398 18.42 -6.70 9.78
CA TRP A 398 18.92 -6.43 8.42
C TRP A 398 20.33 -5.84 8.43
N GLY A 399 20.86 -5.47 9.60
CA GLY A 399 22.23 -4.95 9.76
C GLY A 399 23.28 -5.91 9.25
N ALA A 400 23.05 -7.21 9.41
CA ALA A 400 23.94 -8.27 8.91
C ALA A 400 24.18 -8.20 7.39
N ARG A 401 23.22 -7.65 6.62
CA ARG A 401 23.35 -7.48 5.16
C ARG A 401 24.26 -6.33 4.77
N LEU A 402 24.62 -5.43 5.68
CA LEU A 402 25.63 -4.38 5.42
C LEU A 402 27.01 -4.98 5.13
N PHE A 403 27.30 -6.17 5.66
CA PHE A 403 28.49 -6.95 5.33
C PHE A 403 28.38 -7.72 4.00
N GLN A 404 27.30 -7.53 3.25
CA GLN A 404 27.15 -8.07 1.90
C GLN A 404 26.75 -6.97 0.91
N PRO A 405 27.58 -5.91 0.76
CA PRO A 405 27.21 -4.79 -0.08
C PRO A 405 27.07 -5.24 -1.54
N ARG A 406 25.95 -4.82 -2.15
CA ARG A 406 25.71 -4.94 -3.59
C ARG A 406 25.79 -3.56 -4.24
N LEU A 407 26.54 -3.46 -5.33
CA LEU A 407 26.71 -2.23 -6.10
C LEU A 407 25.70 -2.20 -7.25
N TYR A 408 24.89 -1.15 -7.26
CA TYR A 408 23.94 -0.85 -8.32
C TYR A 408 24.40 0.41 -9.05
N PHE A 409 24.80 0.26 -10.31
CA PHE A 409 25.39 1.36 -11.10
C PHE A 409 24.48 2.58 -11.22
N ALA A 410 23.17 2.40 -11.35
CA ALA A 410 22.26 3.55 -11.37
C ALA A 410 22.10 4.21 -10.00
N ALA A 411 22.12 3.45 -8.91
CA ALA A 411 22.08 4.00 -7.55
C ALA A 411 23.31 4.86 -7.26
N ILE A 412 24.51 4.38 -7.67
CA ILE A 412 25.75 5.15 -7.64
C ILE A 412 25.60 6.44 -8.44
N GLY A 413 24.99 6.36 -9.63
CA GLY A 413 24.79 7.52 -10.48
C GLY A 413 23.83 8.56 -9.90
N PHE A 414 22.69 8.14 -9.37
CA PHE A 414 21.76 9.04 -8.69
C PHE A 414 22.39 9.68 -7.44
N ALA A 415 23.15 8.91 -6.66
CA ALA A 415 23.92 9.43 -5.52
C ALA A 415 24.96 10.48 -5.91
N PHE A 416 25.56 10.40 -7.11
CA PHE A 416 26.47 11.44 -7.61
C PHE A 416 25.73 12.72 -8.03
N LEU A 417 24.49 12.62 -8.53
CA LEU A 417 23.69 13.79 -8.93
C LEU A 417 23.15 14.58 -7.72
N LEU A 418 22.94 13.90 -6.59
CA LEU A 418 22.47 14.47 -5.32
C LEU A 418 23.50 15.32 -4.58
N SER A 419 23.06 16.22 -3.71
CA SER A 419 23.99 16.96 -2.85
C SER A 419 24.83 16.02 -1.99
N THR A 420 26.10 16.37 -1.78
CA THR A 420 27.07 15.49 -1.10
C THR A 420 26.60 15.09 0.30
N GLU A 421 25.99 16.00 1.05
CA GLU A 421 25.42 15.75 2.39
C GLU A 421 24.25 14.75 2.35
N VAL A 422 23.35 14.88 1.36
CA VAL A 422 22.18 14.00 1.22
C VAL A 422 22.61 12.59 0.88
N SER A 423 23.51 12.42 -0.10
CA SER A 423 24.03 11.11 -0.49
C SER A 423 24.76 10.41 0.64
N PHE A 424 25.59 11.15 1.39
CA PHE A 424 26.26 10.62 2.58
C PHE A 424 25.25 10.18 3.64
N SER A 425 24.27 11.03 3.95
CA SER A 425 23.28 10.77 4.99
C SER A 425 22.42 9.55 4.69
N ILE A 426 21.96 9.38 3.44
CA ILE A 426 21.20 8.20 3.02
C ILE A 426 22.08 6.94 3.05
N GLY A 427 23.34 7.04 2.60
CA GLY A 427 24.28 5.93 2.64
C GLY A 427 24.65 5.48 4.06
N ALA A 428 24.83 6.43 4.99
CA ALA A 428 25.23 6.19 6.38
C ALA A 428 24.06 5.85 7.32
N ALA A 429 22.83 6.27 7.00
CA ALA A 429 21.64 6.03 7.82
C ALA A 429 21.46 4.57 8.30
N PRO A 430 21.55 3.53 7.45
CA PRO A 430 21.37 2.16 7.90
C PRO A 430 22.48 1.68 8.84
N TRP A 431 23.73 2.17 8.66
CA TRP A 431 24.83 1.86 9.58
C TRP A 431 24.56 2.43 10.96
N LEU A 432 24.20 3.71 11.04
CA LEU A 432 23.88 4.38 12.30
C LEU A 432 22.69 3.72 13.00
N TYR A 433 21.63 3.42 12.24
CA TYR A 433 20.43 2.79 12.78
C TYR A 433 20.73 1.41 13.38
N TRP A 434 21.38 0.52 12.62
CA TRP A 434 21.63 -0.84 13.11
C TRP A 434 22.68 -0.89 14.22
N LEU A 435 23.59 0.08 14.31
CA LEU A 435 24.47 0.23 15.48
C LEU A 435 23.65 0.54 16.75
N VAL A 436 22.72 1.49 16.68
CA VAL A 436 21.85 1.85 17.81
C VAL A 436 20.90 0.70 18.16
N VAL A 437 20.28 0.07 17.17
CA VAL A 437 19.38 -1.08 17.40
C VAL A 437 20.14 -2.27 17.97
N GLY A 438 21.34 -2.55 17.48
CA GLY A 438 22.21 -3.60 18.00
C GLY A 438 22.60 -3.36 19.47
N ALA A 439 22.96 -2.13 19.81
CA ALA A 439 23.22 -1.75 21.19
C ALA A 439 21.99 -1.95 22.08
N LEU A 440 20.82 -1.47 21.64
CA LEU A 440 19.56 -1.63 22.39
C LEU A 440 19.12 -3.11 22.50
N ALA A 441 19.36 -3.92 21.48
CA ALA A 441 19.11 -5.35 21.51
C ALA A 441 19.99 -6.08 22.54
N SER A 442 21.23 -5.62 22.75
CA SER A 442 22.11 -6.18 23.80
C SER A 442 21.57 -5.93 25.23
N TYR A 443 20.72 -4.92 25.40
CA TYR A 443 19.97 -4.64 26.64
C TYR A 443 18.55 -5.27 26.65
N GLY A 444 18.23 -6.14 25.68
CA GLY A 444 16.92 -6.83 25.60
C GLY A 444 15.79 -6.00 25.01
N VAL A 445 16.05 -4.81 24.46
CA VAL A 445 15.02 -3.96 23.85
C VAL A 445 14.78 -4.35 22.39
N ASN A 446 13.59 -4.89 22.09
CA ASN A 446 13.22 -5.25 20.72
C ASN A 446 12.58 -4.07 19.96
N ILE A 447 13.32 -3.50 19.01
CA ILE A 447 12.86 -2.35 18.20
C ILE A 447 12.18 -2.78 16.90
N SER A 448 12.48 -3.97 16.40
CA SER A 448 12.07 -4.44 15.06
C SER A 448 10.63 -4.98 15.01
N ALA A 449 9.90 -4.97 16.13
CA ALA A 449 8.52 -5.42 16.19
C ALA A 449 7.56 -4.46 15.43
N GLY A 450 6.49 -5.00 14.88
CA GLY A 450 5.35 -4.24 14.31
C GLY A 450 5.46 -3.84 12.83
N TYR A 451 6.68 -3.75 12.27
CA TYR A 451 6.88 -3.31 10.88
C TYR A 451 6.19 -4.21 9.84
N ALA A 452 6.37 -5.53 9.95
CA ALA A 452 5.87 -6.49 8.95
C ALA A 452 4.40 -6.90 9.15
N THR A 453 3.77 -6.44 10.23
CA THR A 453 2.48 -6.96 10.71
C THR A 453 1.40 -5.88 10.78
N PHE A 454 1.65 -4.64 10.34
CA PHE A 454 0.69 -3.52 10.48
C PHE A 454 0.26 -3.25 11.93
N SER A 455 1.16 -3.50 12.89
CA SER A 455 0.88 -3.35 14.32
C SER A 455 1.81 -2.33 14.97
N PRO A 456 1.44 -1.74 16.12
CA PRO A 456 2.26 -0.75 16.80
C PRO A 456 3.58 -1.38 17.23
N GLY A 457 4.64 -0.62 17.03
CA GLY A 457 5.99 -1.00 17.42
C GLY A 457 6.89 0.23 17.48
N ILE A 458 8.05 0.09 18.10
CA ILE A 458 9.01 1.18 18.27
C ILE A 458 9.51 1.65 16.90
N GLN A 459 9.94 0.75 16.00
CA GLN A 459 10.42 1.13 14.67
C GLN A 459 9.36 1.90 13.85
N PRO A 460 8.13 1.39 13.63
CA PRO A 460 7.09 2.17 12.94
C PRO A 460 6.82 3.53 13.57
N SER A 461 6.89 3.61 14.90
CA SER A 461 6.70 4.86 15.64
C SER A 461 7.84 5.88 15.43
N LEU A 462 9.09 5.42 15.35
CA LEU A 462 10.25 6.25 14.95
C LEU A 462 10.04 6.84 13.54
N HIS A 463 9.56 6.03 12.59
CA HIS A 463 9.26 6.52 11.25
C HIS A 463 8.09 7.51 11.25
N ALA A 464 7.01 7.23 11.98
CA ALA A 464 5.88 8.14 12.09
C ALA A 464 6.31 9.52 12.62
N GLY A 465 7.10 9.58 13.69
CA GLY A 465 7.63 10.83 14.23
C GLY A 465 8.47 11.61 13.23
N ALA A 466 9.37 10.93 12.50
CA ALA A 466 10.19 11.57 11.46
C ALA A 466 9.35 12.13 10.29
N TYR A 467 8.33 11.39 9.86
CA TYR A 467 7.40 11.82 8.81
C TYR A 467 6.54 13.01 9.24
N LEU A 468 5.98 12.96 10.46
CA LEU A 468 5.19 14.04 11.05
C LEU A 468 6.01 15.33 11.15
N ALA A 469 7.25 15.27 11.64
CA ALA A 469 8.12 16.43 11.74
C ALA A 469 8.50 16.98 10.36
N THR A 470 8.82 16.11 9.40
CA THR A 470 9.16 16.55 8.04
C THR A 470 7.96 17.23 7.39
N PHE A 471 6.75 16.70 7.55
CA PHE A 471 5.54 17.32 7.06
C PHE A 471 5.25 18.67 7.74
N ALA A 472 5.46 18.78 9.05
CA ALA A 472 5.34 20.05 9.76
C ALA A 472 6.33 21.11 9.23
N VAL A 473 7.58 20.72 8.96
CA VAL A 473 8.59 21.59 8.34
C VAL A 473 8.15 22.01 6.93
N LEU A 474 7.57 21.11 6.13
CA LEU A 474 7.04 21.42 4.80
C LEU A 474 5.92 22.46 4.88
N LEU A 475 4.92 22.24 5.74
CA LEU A 475 3.83 23.19 5.95
C LEU A 475 4.35 24.56 6.41
N TYR A 476 5.30 24.57 7.35
CA TYR A 476 5.89 25.82 7.85
C TYR A 476 6.66 26.58 6.76
N SER A 477 7.46 25.89 5.95
CA SER A 477 8.26 26.50 4.88
C SER A 477 7.40 27.12 3.76
N GLY A 478 6.31 26.46 3.37
CA GLY A 478 5.40 26.92 2.32
C GLY A 478 4.14 27.64 2.82
N ARG A 479 4.01 27.95 4.12
CA ARG A 479 2.76 28.41 4.75
C ARG A 479 2.06 29.57 4.03
N ARG A 480 2.82 30.58 3.60
CA ARG A 480 2.26 31.75 2.89
C ARG A 480 1.60 31.32 1.57
N HIS A 481 2.33 30.53 0.78
CA HIS A 481 1.83 29.96 -0.48
C HIS A 481 0.61 29.07 -0.28
N TYR A 482 0.68 28.11 0.65
CA TYR A 482 -0.42 27.18 0.88
C TYR A 482 -1.69 27.87 1.42
N ILE A 483 -1.54 28.85 2.31
CA ILE A 483 -2.66 29.66 2.81
C ILE A 483 -3.28 30.49 1.68
N ALA A 484 -2.47 31.07 0.79
CA ALA A 484 -2.96 31.81 -0.36
C ALA A 484 -3.76 30.91 -1.32
N VAL A 485 -3.22 29.73 -1.68
CA VAL A 485 -3.90 28.76 -2.53
C VAL A 485 -5.23 28.30 -1.90
N LEU A 486 -5.22 27.97 -0.61
CA LEU A 486 -6.42 27.54 0.11
C LEU A 486 -7.47 28.66 0.15
N SER A 487 -7.06 29.89 0.48
CA SER A 487 -7.96 31.06 0.52
C SER A 487 -8.61 31.31 -0.85
N ARG A 488 -7.83 31.23 -1.93
CA ARG A 488 -8.33 31.37 -3.29
C ARG A 488 -9.28 30.22 -3.68
N SER A 489 -9.00 29.00 -3.22
CA SER A 489 -9.83 27.82 -3.51
C SER A 489 -11.27 27.96 -2.99
N ILE A 490 -11.44 28.61 -1.84
CA ILE A 490 -12.75 28.90 -1.22
C ILE A 490 -13.33 30.27 -1.61
N GLY A 491 -12.76 30.92 -2.63
CA GLY A 491 -13.28 32.18 -3.19
C GLY A 491 -12.85 33.45 -2.47
N ARG A 492 -11.94 33.38 -1.48
CA ARG A 492 -11.41 34.59 -0.84
C ARG A 492 -10.33 35.26 -1.70
N PRO A 493 -10.28 36.60 -1.75
CA PRO A 493 -9.21 37.31 -2.45
C PRO A 493 -7.87 37.13 -1.72
N THR A 494 -6.77 37.11 -2.48
CA THR A 494 -5.41 36.96 -1.95
C THR A 494 -4.46 37.92 -2.65
N VAL A 495 -3.49 38.45 -1.91
CA VAL A 495 -2.45 39.33 -2.47
C VAL A 495 -1.41 38.53 -3.27
N ASP A 496 -1.10 37.31 -2.81
CA ASP A 496 -0.12 36.45 -3.47
C ASP A 496 -0.64 35.89 -4.81
N MET A 497 0.25 35.81 -5.81
CA MET A 497 -0.07 35.31 -7.15
C MET A 497 -0.26 33.79 -7.17
N VAL A 498 -1.52 33.35 -7.21
CA VAL A 498 -1.89 31.93 -7.34
C VAL A 498 -2.29 31.61 -8.77
N ALA A 499 -1.66 30.60 -9.39
CA ALA A 499 -2.01 30.17 -10.73
C ALA A 499 -3.34 29.38 -10.74
N PRO A 500 -4.13 29.43 -11.84
CA PRO A 500 -5.43 28.76 -11.88
C PRO A 500 -5.38 27.25 -11.64
N TYR A 501 -4.34 26.57 -12.11
CA TYR A 501 -4.18 25.13 -11.92
C TYR A 501 -3.92 24.76 -10.44
N GLU A 502 -3.34 25.67 -9.65
CA GLU A 502 -3.11 25.47 -8.21
C GLU A 502 -4.44 25.56 -7.46
N THR A 503 -5.30 26.50 -7.84
CA THR A 503 -6.65 26.64 -7.26
C THR A 503 -7.54 25.43 -7.59
N TRP A 504 -7.54 25.00 -8.85
CA TRP A 504 -8.28 23.79 -9.25
C TRP A 504 -7.68 22.52 -8.63
N GLY A 505 -6.34 22.43 -8.56
CA GLY A 505 -5.66 21.34 -7.86
C GLY A 505 -6.06 21.25 -6.39
N ALA A 506 -6.13 22.37 -5.68
CA ALA A 506 -6.60 22.42 -4.30
C ALA A 506 -8.07 22.00 -4.15
N ARG A 507 -8.96 22.45 -5.04
CA ARG A 507 -10.38 22.04 -5.03
C ARG A 507 -10.55 20.55 -5.27
N ILE A 508 -9.87 20.00 -6.28
CA ILE A 508 -9.87 18.56 -6.59
C ILE A 508 -9.27 17.77 -5.42
N GLY A 509 -8.19 18.28 -4.81
CA GLY A 509 -7.58 17.68 -3.63
C GLY A 509 -8.52 17.61 -2.43
N LEU A 510 -9.22 18.72 -2.14
CA LEU A 510 -10.21 18.79 -1.05
C LEU A 510 -11.43 17.87 -1.31
N LEU A 511 -11.94 17.86 -2.55
CA LEU A 511 -13.03 16.95 -2.94
C LEU A 511 -12.59 15.50 -2.88
N GLY A 512 -11.37 15.18 -3.31
CA GLY A 512 -10.77 13.85 -3.18
C GLY A 512 -10.62 13.42 -1.72
N PHE A 513 -10.16 14.31 -0.84
CA PHE A 513 -10.08 14.07 0.60
C PHE A 513 -11.46 13.78 1.20
N ALA A 514 -12.46 14.63 0.89
CA ALA A 514 -13.82 14.46 1.39
C ALA A 514 -14.44 13.15 0.89
N ALA A 515 -14.34 12.85 -0.40
CA ALA A 515 -14.83 11.61 -0.99
C ALA A 515 -14.15 10.38 -0.37
N PHE A 516 -12.83 10.43 -0.16
CA PHE A 516 -12.08 9.37 0.49
C PHE A 516 -12.61 9.12 1.92
N VAL A 517 -12.77 10.17 2.73
CA VAL A 517 -13.32 10.06 4.09
C VAL A 517 -14.76 9.56 4.10
N VAL A 518 -15.62 10.00 3.18
CA VAL A 518 -16.99 9.51 3.05
C VAL A 518 -17.01 8.01 2.74
N LEU A 519 -16.17 7.55 1.82
CA LEU A 519 -16.05 6.12 1.51
C LEU A 519 -15.54 5.32 2.72
N LEU A 520 -14.60 5.85 3.50
CA LEU A 520 -14.18 5.23 4.77
C LEU A 520 -15.34 5.14 5.78
N ARG A 521 -16.22 6.13 5.81
CA ARG A 521 -17.42 6.13 6.65
C ARG A 521 -18.46 5.11 6.21
N VAL A 522 -18.59 4.86 4.90
CA VAL A 522 -19.47 3.83 4.32
C VAL A 522 -19.06 2.43 4.79
N VAL A 523 -17.76 2.13 4.86
CA VAL A 523 -17.27 0.87 5.45
C VAL A 523 -17.18 0.92 6.97
N GLY A 524 -17.82 1.91 7.60
CA GLY A 524 -18.07 2.01 9.05
C GLY A 524 -16.90 2.44 9.92
N LEU A 525 -15.93 3.20 9.39
CA LEU A 525 -15.04 4.00 10.24
C LEU A 525 -15.75 5.29 10.70
N PRO A 526 -15.67 5.68 11.98
CA PRO A 526 -16.23 6.95 12.42
C PRO A 526 -15.51 8.12 11.76
N LEU A 527 -16.21 9.25 11.59
CA LEU A 527 -15.74 10.37 10.78
C LEU A 527 -14.35 10.88 11.21
N TRP A 528 -14.12 11.01 12.51
CA TRP A 528 -12.85 11.47 13.04
C TRP A 528 -11.70 10.50 12.75
N LEU A 529 -11.94 9.17 12.81
CA LEU A 529 -10.95 8.15 12.43
C LEU A 529 -10.68 8.19 10.93
N GLY A 530 -11.73 8.35 10.12
CA GLY A 530 -11.60 8.52 8.68
C GLY A 530 -10.71 9.71 8.33
N CYS A 531 -10.94 10.87 8.95
CA CYS A 531 -10.10 12.06 8.79
C CYS A 531 -8.66 11.85 9.25
N ALA A 532 -8.45 11.23 10.43
CA ALA A 532 -7.11 10.96 10.95
C ALA A 532 -6.32 9.99 10.06
N TYR A 533 -6.97 8.92 9.59
CA TYR A 533 -6.37 7.95 8.67
C TYR A 533 -6.00 8.61 7.33
N ALA A 534 -6.94 9.35 6.72
CA ALA A 534 -6.71 10.06 5.47
C ALA A 534 -5.59 11.10 5.59
N GLY A 535 -5.53 11.83 6.72
CA GLY A 535 -4.44 12.74 7.04
C GLY A 535 -3.08 12.03 7.13
N GLY A 536 -3.01 10.90 7.84
CA GLY A 536 -1.81 10.08 7.91
C GLY A 536 -1.35 9.55 6.55
N ALA A 537 -2.28 9.08 5.72
CA ALA A 537 -1.99 8.66 4.35
C ALA A 537 -1.43 9.82 3.51
N LEU A 538 -2.07 11.01 3.57
CA LEU A 538 -1.60 12.21 2.86
C LEU A 538 -0.19 12.63 3.28
N ILE A 539 0.12 12.55 4.57
CA ILE A 539 1.47 12.81 5.10
C ILE A 539 2.49 11.87 4.47
N ILE A 540 2.18 10.57 4.41
CA ILE A 540 3.07 9.58 3.79
C ILE A 540 3.30 9.89 2.32
N TYR A 541 2.23 10.07 1.53
CA TYR A 541 2.34 10.38 0.10
C TYR A 541 3.15 11.66 -0.15
N THR A 542 2.93 12.70 0.66
CA THR A 542 3.61 14.00 0.51
C THR A 542 5.09 13.90 0.87
N VAL A 543 5.43 13.28 2.01
CA VAL A 543 6.81 13.19 2.50
C VAL A 543 7.67 12.28 1.60
N ILE A 544 7.11 11.18 1.08
CA ILE A 544 7.84 10.32 0.13
C ILE A 544 8.10 11.06 -1.18
N SER A 545 7.10 11.78 -1.68
CA SER A 545 7.26 12.58 -2.90
C SER A 545 8.29 13.70 -2.69
N ARG A 546 8.35 14.28 -1.49
CA ARG A 546 9.40 15.22 -1.11
C ARG A 546 10.78 14.57 -1.10
N LEU A 547 10.90 13.39 -0.51
CA LEU A 547 12.15 12.64 -0.46
C LEU A 547 12.65 12.29 -1.87
N LEU A 548 11.75 11.98 -2.79
CA LEU A 548 12.09 11.79 -4.20
C LEU A 548 12.56 13.10 -4.86
N ALA A 549 11.80 14.19 -4.68
CA ALA A 549 12.07 15.49 -5.30
C ALA A 549 13.37 16.15 -4.81
N GLU A 550 13.63 16.08 -3.52
CA GLU A 550 14.81 16.66 -2.87
C GLU A 550 15.98 15.66 -2.85
N GLY A 551 15.70 14.44 -2.41
CA GLY A 551 16.70 13.42 -2.08
C GLY A 551 16.93 12.38 -3.15
N GLY A 552 16.22 12.40 -4.30
CA GLY A 552 16.46 11.52 -5.44
C GLY A 552 16.38 10.02 -5.11
N VAL A 553 15.78 9.68 -3.97
CA VAL A 553 15.64 8.31 -3.50
C VAL A 553 14.57 7.64 -4.34
N PHE A 554 15.00 6.79 -5.27
CA PHE A 554 14.09 6.16 -6.23
C PHE A 554 13.42 4.89 -5.67
N SER A 555 13.89 4.33 -4.55
CA SER A 555 13.23 3.22 -3.85
C SER A 555 13.20 3.46 -2.35
N LEU A 556 12.01 3.45 -1.75
CA LEU A 556 11.82 3.61 -0.31
C LEU A 556 10.59 2.86 0.22
N GLN A 557 10.59 2.56 1.52
CA GLN A 557 9.43 2.19 2.32
C GLN A 557 9.23 3.21 3.46
N SER A 558 7.98 3.59 3.77
CA SER A 558 7.71 4.51 4.89
C SER A 558 7.94 3.84 6.25
N CYS A 559 7.76 2.52 6.30
CA CYS A 559 7.82 1.68 7.49
C CYS A 559 6.85 2.04 8.62
N TRP A 560 5.80 2.82 8.35
CA TRP A 560 4.72 3.09 9.29
C TRP A 560 3.36 3.18 8.61
N TYR A 561 2.29 2.98 9.39
CA TYR A 561 0.91 2.98 8.90
C TYR A 561 0.03 3.83 9.81
N PRO A 562 -0.91 4.65 9.27
CA PRO A 562 -1.78 5.51 10.08
C PRO A 562 -2.59 4.72 11.11
N GLY A 563 -3.16 3.57 10.73
CA GLY A 563 -3.92 2.72 11.63
C GLY A 563 -3.08 2.16 12.79
N ALA A 564 -1.85 1.72 12.51
CA ALA A 564 -0.92 1.22 13.52
C ALA A 564 -0.45 2.34 14.47
N LEU A 565 -0.24 3.56 13.97
CA LEU A 565 0.09 4.72 14.79
C LEU A 565 -1.07 5.08 15.72
N LEU A 566 -2.29 5.20 15.18
CA LEU A 566 -3.49 5.48 15.97
C LEU A 566 -3.70 4.40 17.03
N TRP A 567 -3.52 3.12 16.67
CA TRP A 567 -3.58 2.01 17.61
C TRP A 567 -2.51 2.12 18.70
N GLY A 568 -1.27 2.45 18.36
CA GLY A 568 -0.20 2.62 19.34
C GLY A 568 -0.43 3.80 20.31
N VAL A 569 -0.99 4.91 19.83
CA VAL A 569 -1.20 6.13 20.63
C VAL A 569 -2.50 6.09 21.44
N LEU A 570 -3.58 5.52 20.89
CA LEU A 570 -4.89 5.54 21.53
C LEU A 570 -5.24 4.22 22.26
N GLY A 571 -4.63 3.11 21.86
CA GLY A 571 -4.88 1.78 22.42
C GLY A 571 -6.02 1.03 21.73
N ALA A 572 -5.97 -0.31 21.81
CA ALA A 572 -6.94 -1.18 21.14
C ALA A 572 -8.36 -1.07 21.68
N ARG A 573 -8.50 -0.90 23.00
CA ARG A 573 -9.79 -0.79 23.69
C ARG A 573 -10.57 0.45 23.27
N PHE A 574 -9.86 1.58 23.09
CA PHE A 574 -10.46 2.85 22.68
C PHE A 574 -10.91 2.83 21.22
N LEU A 575 -10.08 2.26 20.33
CA LEU A 575 -10.39 2.21 18.91
C LEU A 575 -11.42 1.14 18.54
N GLY A 576 -11.44 0.02 19.27
CA GLY A 576 -12.19 -1.16 18.92
C GLY A 576 -11.49 -2.02 17.84
N PRO A 577 -11.58 -3.36 17.94
CA PRO A 577 -10.93 -4.28 17.01
C PRO A 577 -11.41 -4.10 15.56
N ASP A 578 -12.72 -3.87 15.34
CA ASP A 578 -13.30 -3.69 14.00
C ASP A 578 -12.67 -2.51 13.23
N ASN A 579 -12.47 -1.38 13.91
CA ASN A 579 -11.87 -0.19 13.30
C ASN A 579 -10.39 -0.42 12.98
N ILE A 580 -9.67 -1.14 13.84
CA ILE A 580 -8.27 -1.51 13.60
C ILE A 580 -8.17 -2.47 12.41
N LEU A 581 -9.06 -3.45 12.30
CA LEU A 581 -9.13 -4.37 11.17
C LEU A 581 -9.32 -3.62 9.84
N ILE A 582 -10.29 -2.71 9.78
CA ILE A 582 -10.57 -1.93 8.56
C ILE A 582 -9.38 -1.04 8.18
N MET A 583 -8.80 -0.33 9.14
CA MET A 583 -7.59 0.47 8.89
C MET A 583 -6.39 -0.39 8.47
N GLY A 584 -6.29 -1.62 8.99
CA GLY A 584 -5.30 -2.61 8.59
C GLY A 584 -5.47 -3.05 7.14
N ILE A 585 -6.69 -3.39 6.73
CA ILE A 585 -7.03 -3.75 5.33
C ILE A 585 -6.71 -2.58 4.39
N LEU A 586 -7.15 -1.37 4.73
CA LEU A 586 -6.84 -0.16 3.94
C LEU A 586 -5.33 0.05 3.80
N SER A 587 -4.57 -0.15 4.89
CA SER A 587 -3.12 0.01 4.88
C SER A 587 -2.41 -1.07 4.06
N SER A 588 -2.94 -2.31 4.09
CA SER A 588 -2.41 -3.44 3.32
C SER A 588 -2.46 -3.19 1.80
N LEU A 589 -3.41 -2.38 1.33
CA LEU A 589 -3.60 -2.08 -0.09
C LEU A 589 -3.01 -0.75 -0.52
N LEU A 590 -3.27 0.31 0.24
CA LEU A 590 -2.92 1.66 -0.17
C LEU A 590 -1.50 2.07 0.24
N LEU A 591 -0.92 1.36 1.20
CA LEU A 591 0.25 1.80 1.95
C LEU A 591 1.30 0.67 2.15
N VAL A 592 1.22 -0.49 1.51
CA VAL A 592 2.26 -1.53 1.69
C VAL A 592 3.55 -1.20 0.94
N THR A 593 3.42 -0.74 -0.30
CA THR A 593 4.59 -0.49 -1.15
C THR A 593 4.58 0.94 -1.68
N TYR A 594 5.44 1.76 -1.08
CA TYR A 594 5.50 3.19 -1.38
C TYR A 594 6.50 3.59 -2.46
N ARG A 595 7.37 2.67 -2.89
CA ARG A 595 8.38 2.92 -3.94
C ARG A 595 7.77 3.20 -5.32
N GLU A 596 6.45 3.06 -5.47
CA GLU A 596 5.67 3.35 -6.68
C GLU A 596 4.52 4.33 -6.40
N ALA A 597 4.53 5.03 -5.26
CA ALA A 597 3.43 5.89 -4.84
C ALA A 597 3.03 6.91 -5.92
N LEU A 598 1.73 6.99 -6.24
CA LEU A 598 1.23 7.82 -7.34
C LEU A 598 1.71 9.27 -7.28
N MET A 599 1.73 9.89 -6.10
CA MET A 599 2.17 11.27 -5.91
C MET A 599 3.64 11.51 -6.33
N GLY A 600 4.54 10.55 -6.09
CA GLY A 600 5.94 10.66 -6.46
C GLY A 600 6.14 10.63 -7.97
N HIS A 601 5.38 9.78 -8.66
CA HIS A 601 5.32 9.77 -10.12
C HIS A 601 4.69 11.04 -10.68
N ALA A 602 3.58 11.51 -10.11
CA ALA A 602 2.89 12.71 -10.54
C ALA A 602 3.79 13.95 -10.45
N ILE A 603 4.51 14.13 -9.36
CA ILE A 603 5.43 15.26 -9.17
C ILE A 603 6.62 15.20 -10.14
N SER A 604 7.17 14.01 -10.38
CA SER A 604 8.21 13.82 -11.41
C SER A 604 7.68 14.15 -12.81
N ALA A 605 6.44 13.75 -13.12
CA ALA A 605 5.77 14.04 -14.39
C ALA A 605 5.49 15.53 -14.57
N LEU A 606 5.03 16.23 -13.53
CA LEU A 606 4.82 17.68 -13.56
C LEU A 606 6.14 18.41 -13.83
N ARG A 607 7.25 17.96 -13.24
CA ARG A 607 8.58 18.50 -13.55
C ARG A 607 9.01 18.29 -15.00
N LEU A 608 8.68 17.14 -15.61
CA LEU A 608 8.92 16.91 -17.04
C LEU A 608 8.06 17.81 -17.94
N SER A 609 6.86 18.18 -17.48
CA SER A 609 5.94 19.05 -18.22
C SER A 609 6.46 20.49 -18.36
N ASP A 610 7.29 20.96 -17.42
CA ASP A 610 7.90 22.29 -17.47
C ASP A 610 8.72 22.48 -18.77
N ARG A 611 9.39 21.42 -19.27
CA ARG A 611 10.19 21.46 -20.50
C ARG A 611 9.35 21.56 -21.77
N ALA A 612 8.09 21.11 -21.73
CA ALA A 612 7.22 21.07 -22.89
C ALA A 612 6.39 22.34 -23.09
N ALA A 613 6.58 23.37 -22.25
CA ALA A 613 5.78 24.61 -22.19
C ALA A 613 4.26 24.33 -22.27
N SER A 614 3.82 23.20 -21.71
CA SER A 614 2.42 22.79 -21.72
C SER A 614 1.66 23.45 -20.57
N SER A 615 0.37 23.71 -20.76
CA SER A 615 -0.50 24.10 -19.65
C SER A 615 -0.55 22.95 -18.63
N ILE A 616 0.05 23.18 -17.46
CA ILE A 616 0.20 22.18 -16.38
C ILE A 616 -1.16 21.54 -16.02
N GLY A 617 -2.23 22.33 -15.96
CA GLY A 617 -3.58 21.83 -15.66
C GLY A 617 -4.10 20.79 -16.67
N ARG A 618 -3.97 21.05 -17.99
CA ARG A 618 -4.39 20.06 -19.01
C ARG A 618 -3.51 18.81 -18.99
N PHE A 619 -2.21 18.98 -18.76
CA PHE A 619 -1.27 17.86 -18.63
C PHE A 619 -1.65 16.96 -17.45
N ALA A 620 -1.94 17.54 -16.28
CA ALA A 620 -2.39 16.78 -15.11
C ALA A 620 -3.75 16.10 -15.32
N ALA A 621 -4.67 16.72 -16.06
CA ALA A 621 -5.94 16.08 -16.42
C ALA A 621 -5.72 14.85 -17.32
N LEU A 622 -4.80 14.92 -18.29
CA LEU A 622 -4.41 13.74 -19.08
C LEU A 622 -3.68 12.68 -18.24
N GLY A 623 -2.86 13.10 -17.28
CA GLY A 623 -2.26 12.20 -16.29
C GLY A 623 -3.30 11.47 -15.45
N ALA A 624 -4.31 12.18 -14.96
CA ALA A 624 -5.44 11.59 -14.24
C ALA A 624 -6.25 10.62 -15.13
N ALA A 625 -6.46 10.97 -16.40
CA ALA A 625 -7.08 10.06 -17.37
C ALA A 625 -6.22 8.81 -17.62
N ALA A 626 -4.89 8.94 -17.68
CA ALA A 626 -3.97 7.80 -17.81
C ALA A 626 -4.01 6.88 -16.58
N PHE A 627 -4.09 7.46 -15.37
CA PHE A 627 -4.28 6.71 -14.14
C PHE A 627 -5.61 5.93 -14.13
N ALA A 628 -6.72 6.57 -14.50
CA ALA A 628 -8.02 5.92 -14.61
C ALA A 628 -8.02 4.80 -15.68
N LEU A 629 -7.44 5.08 -16.85
CA LEU A 629 -7.28 4.10 -17.92
C LEU A 629 -6.45 2.89 -17.46
N ALA A 630 -5.37 3.13 -16.72
CA ALA A 630 -4.56 2.07 -16.16
C ALA A 630 -5.34 1.19 -15.18
N LEU A 631 -6.21 1.76 -14.34
CA LEU A 631 -7.09 0.98 -13.45
C LEU A 631 -8.06 0.10 -14.26
N THR A 632 -8.72 0.67 -15.27
CA THR A 632 -9.69 -0.07 -16.11
C THR A 632 -9.05 -1.23 -16.88
N ILE A 633 -7.77 -1.13 -17.24
CA ILE A 633 -7.06 -2.20 -17.95
C ILE A 633 -6.42 -3.20 -16.97
N ALA A 634 -5.73 -2.71 -15.95
CA ALA A 634 -4.93 -3.58 -15.08
C ALA A 634 -5.80 -4.47 -14.20
N ILE A 635 -6.95 -4.00 -13.71
CA ILE A 635 -7.84 -4.82 -12.87
C ILE A 635 -8.31 -6.08 -13.62
N PRO A 636 -8.94 -5.98 -14.82
CA PRO A 636 -9.34 -7.18 -15.55
C PRO A 636 -8.18 -8.08 -15.97
N VAL A 637 -7.07 -7.50 -16.42
CA VAL A 637 -5.91 -8.26 -16.92
C VAL A 637 -5.25 -9.04 -15.77
N THR A 638 -5.04 -8.41 -14.62
CA THR A 638 -4.39 -9.06 -13.47
C THR A 638 -5.26 -10.16 -12.89
N LEU A 639 -6.57 -9.92 -12.76
CA LEU A 639 -7.53 -10.95 -12.36
C LEU A 639 -7.49 -12.15 -13.31
N TYR A 640 -7.56 -11.89 -14.62
CA TYR A 640 -7.45 -12.94 -15.62
C TYR A 640 -6.16 -13.75 -15.47
N LEU A 641 -5.01 -13.09 -15.37
CA LEU A 641 -3.72 -13.78 -15.26
C LEU A 641 -3.61 -14.63 -13.98
N GLN A 642 -4.16 -14.15 -12.86
CA GLN A 642 -4.17 -14.88 -11.59
C GLN A 642 -5.13 -16.08 -11.61
N TYR A 643 -6.32 -15.94 -12.21
CA TYR A 643 -7.23 -17.08 -12.40
C TYR A 643 -6.72 -18.07 -13.46
N ALA A 644 -5.98 -17.63 -14.46
CA ALA A 644 -5.43 -18.50 -15.50
C ALA A 644 -4.26 -19.35 -14.98
N HIS A 645 -3.33 -18.75 -14.23
CA HIS A 645 -2.10 -19.41 -13.79
C HIS A 645 -2.15 -19.89 -12.33
N GLY A 646 -3.10 -19.41 -11.54
CA GLY A 646 -3.15 -19.55 -10.08
C GLY A 646 -2.45 -18.40 -9.36
N GLY A 647 -3.11 -17.85 -8.34
CA GLY A 647 -2.58 -16.76 -7.52
C GLY A 647 -1.32 -17.18 -6.75
N LEU A 648 -1.27 -18.41 -6.23
CA LEU A 648 -0.10 -18.89 -5.49
C LEU A 648 1.14 -19.09 -6.37
N SER A 649 0.96 -19.44 -7.65
CA SER A 649 2.07 -19.67 -8.58
C SER A 649 2.64 -18.36 -9.13
N THR A 650 1.77 -17.37 -9.37
CA THR A 650 2.14 -16.03 -9.85
C THR A 650 2.63 -15.11 -8.73
N GLY A 651 2.57 -15.57 -7.48
CA GLY A 651 2.86 -14.80 -6.28
C GLY A 651 4.20 -15.05 -5.61
N ASP A 652 4.53 -14.18 -4.64
CA ASP A 652 5.51 -14.49 -3.60
C ASP A 652 4.81 -14.58 -2.23
N VAL A 653 5.52 -15.15 -1.25
CA VAL A 653 5.03 -15.32 0.13
C VAL A 653 4.61 -13.97 0.74
N TRP A 654 5.29 -12.88 0.41
CA TRP A 654 4.92 -11.57 0.93
C TRP A 654 3.53 -11.14 0.44
N THR A 655 3.26 -11.32 -0.85
CA THR A 655 2.06 -10.84 -1.54
C THR A 655 0.81 -11.66 -1.26
N TYR A 656 0.96 -12.98 -1.11
CA TYR A 656 -0.19 -13.88 -0.97
C TYR A 656 -0.35 -14.45 0.44
N ASP A 657 0.70 -14.39 1.28
CA ASP A 657 0.66 -14.90 2.64
C ASP A 657 0.66 -13.77 3.67
N ARG A 658 1.75 -13.01 3.75
CA ARG A 658 1.93 -12.04 4.84
C ARG A 658 0.98 -10.84 4.77
N VAL A 659 0.90 -10.19 3.61
CA VAL A 659 0.12 -8.95 3.46
C VAL A 659 -1.39 -9.18 3.63
N PRO A 660 -2.01 -10.20 3.02
CA PRO A 660 -3.43 -10.48 3.22
C PRO A 660 -3.77 -10.96 4.64
N ALA A 661 -2.87 -11.68 5.31
CA ALA A 661 -3.14 -12.27 6.62
C ALA A 661 -2.98 -11.29 7.79
N ALA A 662 -1.98 -10.41 7.74
CA ALA A 662 -1.56 -9.63 8.91
C ALA A 662 -2.66 -8.76 9.56
N PRO A 663 -3.58 -8.08 8.84
CA PRO A 663 -4.68 -7.34 9.47
C PRO A 663 -5.60 -8.22 10.33
N TYR A 664 -5.88 -9.44 9.86
CA TYR A 664 -6.77 -10.40 10.51
C TYR A 664 -6.07 -11.13 11.67
N GLU A 665 -4.78 -11.45 11.54
CA GLU A 665 -3.99 -11.99 12.65
C GLU A 665 -3.94 -11.00 13.82
N ASN A 666 -3.77 -9.70 13.52
CA ASN A 666 -3.86 -8.65 14.54
C ASN A 666 -5.25 -8.62 15.18
N ASP A 667 -6.32 -8.63 14.38
CA ASP A 667 -7.70 -8.62 14.88
C ASP A 667 -7.95 -9.79 15.86
N VAL A 668 -7.58 -11.02 15.46
CA VAL A 668 -7.68 -12.22 16.32
C VAL A 668 -6.90 -12.01 17.63
N SER A 669 -5.65 -11.53 17.54
CA SER A 669 -4.81 -11.30 18.72
C SER A 669 -5.38 -10.24 19.67
N ILE A 670 -6.00 -9.19 19.13
CA ILE A 670 -6.59 -8.09 19.89
C ILE A 670 -7.86 -8.56 20.58
N ARG A 671 -8.77 -9.24 19.86
CA ARG A 671 -10.01 -9.75 20.43
C ARG A 671 -9.76 -10.73 21.55
N LEU A 672 -8.84 -11.68 21.36
CA LEU A 672 -8.44 -12.63 22.41
C LEU A 672 -7.93 -11.91 23.66
N ARG A 673 -7.09 -10.88 23.50
CA ARG A 673 -6.57 -10.09 24.61
C ARG A 673 -7.69 -9.32 25.34
N LEU A 674 -8.58 -8.66 24.60
CA LEU A 674 -9.67 -7.88 25.18
C LEU A 674 -10.72 -8.77 25.86
N GLN A 675 -10.97 -9.96 25.31
CA GLN A 675 -11.84 -10.98 25.89
C GLN A 675 -11.26 -11.50 27.21
N ALA A 676 -9.97 -11.85 27.24
CA ALA A 676 -9.29 -12.27 28.47
C ALA A 676 -9.28 -11.18 29.56
N GLN A 677 -9.41 -9.91 29.16
CA GLN A 677 -9.53 -8.76 30.07
C GLN A 677 -10.99 -8.44 30.46
N GLY A 678 -11.98 -9.11 29.90
CA GLY A 678 -13.41 -8.82 30.13
C GLY A 678 -13.88 -7.47 29.57
N THR A 679 -13.17 -6.90 28.59
CA THR A 679 -13.44 -5.54 28.07
C THR A 679 -13.91 -5.48 26.62
N LEU A 680 -14.07 -6.64 25.96
CA LEU A 680 -14.42 -6.72 24.54
C LEU A 680 -15.78 -6.09 24.23
N SER A 681 -16.83 -6.42 25.00
CA SER A 681 -18.20 -5.93 24.76
C SER A 681 -18.32 -4.41 24.84
N GLY A 682 -17.58 -3.76 25.74
CA GLY A 682 -17.51 -2.30 25.83
C GLY A 682 -16.73 -1.64 24.69
N SER A 683 -15.76 -2.33 24.09
CA SER A 683 -14.90 -1.77 23.03
C SER A 683 -15.56 -1.68 21.65
N ASN A 684 -16.69 -2.39 21.44
CA ASN A 684 -17.43 -2.43 20.18
C ASN A 684 -18.61 -1.44 20.14
N ALA A 685 -18.90 -0.70 21.22
CA ALA A 685 -19.95 0.30 21.24
C ALA A 685 -19.63 1.44 20.25
N ALA A 686 -20.56 1.71 19.35
CA ALA A 686 -20.37 2.39 18.06
C ALA A 686 -19.87 3.84 18.09
N ASP A 687 -19.64 4.44 19.25
CA ASP A 687 -19.15 5.82 19.41
C ASP A 687 -18.04 5.88 20.45
N GLY A 688 -16.82 5.47 20.06
CA GLY A 688 -15.58 5.49 20.86
C GLY A 688 -15.17 6.84 21.51
N SER A 689 -16.08 7.80 21.64
CA SER A 689 -15.93 9.07 22.34
C SER A 689 -16.56 9.12 23.74
N ALA A 690 -17.45 8.19 24.13
CA ALA A 690 -18.24 8.40 25.35
C ALA A 690 -17.81 7.61 26.60
N ALA A 691 -17.09 6.48 26.48
CA ALA A 691 -16.96 5.55 27.62
C ALA A 691 -15.53 5.18 28.06
N PHE A 692 -14.48 5.46 27.29
CA PHE A 692 -13.13 4.95 27.60
C PHE A 692 -12.00 5.96 27.47
N ILE A 693 -11.06 5.89 28.42
CA ILE A 693 -9.81 6.66 28.42
C ILE A 693 -8.80 5.97 27.48
N PRO A 694 -8.11 6.70 26.58
CA PRO A 694 -7.05 6.14 25.76
C PRO A 694 -5.96 5.45 26.58
N THR A 695 -5.49 4.29 26.13
CA THR A 695 -4.42 3.51 26.79
C THR A 695 -3.18 3.47 25.89
N PRO A 696 -2.36 4.55 25.86
CA PRO A 696 -1.21 4.65 24.96
C PRO A 696 -0.13 3.60 25.27
N ASN A 697 0.49 3.07 24.22
CA ASN A 697 1.78 2.40 24.36
C ASN A 697 2.88 3.47 24.49
N TRP A 698 3.36 3.71 25.70
CA TRP A 698 4.37 4.73 25.99
C TRP A 698 5.69 4.56 25.23
N GLY A 699 6.08 3.32 24.91
CA GLY A 699 7.25 3.07 24.06
C GLY A 699 7.06 3.59 22.63
N CYS A 700 5.85 3.42 22.08
CA CYS A 700 5.49 3.98 20.77
C CYS A 700 5.42 5.50 20.81
N VAL A 701 4.74 6.08 21.81
CA VAL A 701 4.63 7.54 21.96
C VAL A 701 6.01 8.18 22.12
N GLY A 702 6.87 7.62 22.98
CA GLY A 702 8.24 8.07 23.18
C GLY A 702 9.07 8.04 21.89
N ALA A 703 8.92 6.99 21.08
CA ALA A 703 9.61 6.87 19.79
C ALA A 703 9.15 7.91 18.75
N VAL A 704 7.84 8.18 18.66
CA VAL A 704 7.30 9.26 17.82
C VAL A 704 7.88 10.60 18.24
N VAL A 705 7.81 10.91 19.53
CA VAL A 705 8.27 12.18 20.09
C VAL A 705 9.77 12.36 19.86
N LEU A 706 10.58 11.33 20.13
CA LEU A 706 12.02 11.35 19.96
C LEU A 706 12.43 11.74 18.53
N THR A 707 11.93 11.02 17.53
CA THR A 707 12.29 11.26 16.12
C THR A 707 11.69 12.54 15.57
N PHE A 708 10.49 12.91 16.03
CA PHE A 708 9.90 14.20 15.70
C PHE A 708 10.85 15.35 16.12
N PHE A 709 11.33 15.33 17.37
CA PHE A 709 12.27 16.33 17.85
C PHE A 709 13.64 16.25 17.17
N LEU A 710 14.18 15.05 16.94
CA LEU A 710 15.47 14.88 16.26
C LEU A 710 15.47 15.46 14.84
N VAL A 711 14.38 15.26 14.08
CA VAL A 711 14.24 15.87 12.74
C VAL A 711 14.23 17.39 12.83
N LEU A 712 13.50 17.97 13.79
CA LEU A 712 13.48 19.42 14.01
C LEU A 712 14.87 19.96 14.39
N VAL A 713 15.55 19.31 15.33
CA VAL A 713 16.90 19.68 15.76
C VAL A 713 17.87 19.63 14.59
N PHE A 714 17.91 18.55 13.82
CA PHE A 714 18.81 18.44 12.66
C PHE A 714 18.46 19.46 11.58
N THR A 715 17.18 19.78 11.41
CA THR A 715 16.75 20.85 10.49
C THR A 715 17.25 22.22 10.95
N LEU A 716 17.20 22.52 12.25
CA LEU A 716 17.70 23.77 12.83
C LEU A 716 19.24 23.83 12.80
N LEU A 717 19.93 22.75 13.15
CA LEU A 717 21.39 22.66 13.11
C LEU A 717 21.91 22.89 11.70
N ARG A 718 21.27 22.28 10.68
CA ARG A 718 21.63 22.50 9.28
C ARG A 718 21.44 23.96 8.84
N ARG A 719 20.39 24.63 9.33
CA ARG A 719 20.18 26.06 9.07
C ARG A 719 21.22 26.94 9.76
N ARG A 720 21.68 26.56 10.96
CA ARG A 720 22.61 27.36 11.77
C ARG A 720 24.08 27.12 11.41
N PHE A 721 24.44 25.89 11.05
CA PHE A 721 25.80 25.43 10.81
C PHE A 721 25.96 24.94 9.35
N PRO A 722 26.53 25.76 8.45
CA PRO A 722 26.67 25.40 7.04
C PRO A 722 27.54 24.17 6.74
N ARG A 723 28.35 23.71 7.71
CA ARG A 723 29.21 22.52 7.59
C ARG A 723 28.63 21.28 8.27
N TRP A 724 27.37 21.32 8.69
CA TRP A 724 26.73 20.19 9.32
C TRP A 724 26.58 19.02 8.33
N PRO A 725 27.16 17.84 8.60
CA PRO A 725 27.30 16.79 7.59
C PRO A 725 26.02 15.96 7.37
N PHE A 726 25.08 15.99 8.31
CA PHE A 726 23.91 15.11 8.31
C PHE A 726 22.63 15.81 7.88
N HIS A 727 21.96 15.20 6.92
CA HIS A 727 20.69 15.67 6.39
C HIS A 727 19.51 15.08 7.18
N PRO A 728 18.48 15.86 7.56
CA PRO A 728 17.31 15.35 8.28
C PRO A 728 16.58 14.19 7.59
N LEU A 729 16.69 14.07 6.27
CA LEU A 729 16.14 12.96 5.49
C LEU A 729 16.69 11.59 5.93
N LEU A 730 17.82 11.53 6.64
CA LEU A 730 18.33 10.28 7.22
C LEU A 730 17.28 9.60 8.09
N PHE A 731 16.46 10.37 8.81
CA PHE A 731 15.46 9.83 9.73
C PHE A 731 14.27 9.18 8.99
N LEU A 732 14.07 9.52 7.71
CA LEU A 732 13.01 8.94 6.89
C LEU A 732 13.40 7.59 6.30
N VAL A 733 14.70 7.33 6.13
CA VAL A 733 15.23 6.15 5.44
C VAL A 733 15.87 5.12 6.38
N MET A 734 16.14 5.51 7.63
CA MET A 734 16.78 4.64 8.63
C MET A 734 16.03 3.31 8.79
N GLY A 735 16.74 2.21 9.05
CA GLY A 735 16.11 0.92 9.36
C GLY A 735 15.29 0.25 8.25
N THR A 736 15.22 0.84 7.06
CA THR A 736 14.50 0.25 5.93
C THR A 736 15.35 -0.76 5.15
N ASN A 737 14.71 -1.73 4.52
CA ASN A 737 15.39 -2.66 3.61
C ASN A 737 16.14 -1.94 2.50
N ASP A 738 15.46 -0.99 1.86
CA ASP A 738 15.99 -0.30 0.69
C ASP A 738 17.24 0.51 1.06
N ALA A 739 17.24 1.17 2.22
CA ALA A 739 18.42 1.88 2.69
C ALA A 739 19.62 0.93 2.89
N VAL A 740 19.42 -0.24 3.51
CA VAL A 740 20.49 -1.24 3.65
C VAL A 740 20.98 -1.74 2.28
N THR A 741 20.06 -2.01 1.37
CA THR A 741 20.35 -2.53 0.02
C THR A 741 21.15 -1.54 -0.82
N PHE A 742 20.81 -0.24 -0.75
CA PHE A 742 21.45 0.80 -1.54
C PHE A 742 22.59 1.53 -0.82
N SER A 743 22.81 1.28 0.48
CA SER A 743 23.80 1.96 1.33
C SER A 743 25.17 2.07 0.67
N ALA A 744 25.75 0.94 0.27
CA ALA A 744 27.08 0.91 -0.35
C ALA A 744 27.13 1.68 -1.66
N SER A 745 26.07 1.60 -2.48
CA SER A 745 25.99 2.34 -3.74
C SER A 745 25.93 3.85 -3.51
N PHE A 746 25.18 4.30 -2.49
CA PHE A 746 25.11 5.72 -2.12
C PHE A 746 26.43 6.23 -1.55
N LEU A 747 27.12 5.43 -0.72
CA LEU A 747 28.44 5.79 -0.20
C LEU A 747 29.50 5.86 -1.29
N VAL A 748 29.48 4.94 -2.27
CA VAL A 748 30.39 4.99 -3.43
C VAL A 748 30.09 6.22 -4.30
N GLY A 749 28.82 6.49 -4.60
CA GLY A 749 28.44 7.69 -5.37
C GLY A 749 28.81 8.99 -4.66
N TRP A 750 28.60 9.05 -3.34
CA TRP A 750 29.06 10.14 -2.48
C TRP A 750 30.59 10.32 -2.56
N PHE A 751 31.36 9.24 -2.41
CA PHE A 751 32.81 9.29 -2.43
C PHE A 751 33.33 9.80 -3.78
N ILE A 752 32.80 9.27 -4.90
CA ILE A 752 33.15 9.73 -6.25
C ILE A 752 32.84 11.23 -6.41
N LYS A 753 31.67 11.68 -5.96
CA LYS A 753 31.28 13.10 -6.04
C LYS A 753 32.20 13.98 -5.20
N ALA A 754 32.43 13.60 -3.94
CA ALA A 754 33.27 14.33 -3.00
C ALA A 754 34.69 14.46 -3.53
N ALA A 755 35.27 13.37 -4.04
CA ALA A 755 36.60 13.38 -4.67
C ALA A 755 36.63 14.27 -5.92
N THR A 756 35.64 14.15 -6.80
CA THR A 756 35.55 14.97 -8.03
C THR A 756 35.51 16.46 -7.72
N LEU A 757 34.68 16.86 -6.75
CA LEU A 757 34.53 18.25 -6.35
C LEU A 757 35.78 18.77 -5.61
N ARG A 758 36.37 17.95 -4.73
CA ARG A 758 37.53 18.35 -3.92
C ARG A 758 38.80 18.53 -4.75
N TYR A 759 39.08 17.61 -5.67
CA TYR A 759 40.34 17.62 -6.43
C TYR A 759 40.22 18.26 -7.82
N GLY A 760 39.03 18.24 -8.43
CA GLY A 760 38.83 18.75 -9.79
C GLY A 760 37.83 19.90 -9.92
N GLY A 761 37.18 20.30 -8.83
CA GLY A 761 36.20 21.39 -8.81
C GLY A 761 35.02 21.18 -9.76
N TRP A 762 34.38 22.29 -10.13
CA TRP A 762 33.19 22.29 -10.98
C TRP A 762 33.47 21.80 -12.42
N ALA A 763 34.66 22.10 -12.96
CA ALA A 763 35.04 21.68 -14.30
C ALA A 763 35.11 20.14 -14.41
N ALA A 764 35.72 19.47 -13.41
CA ALA A 764 35.72 18.01 -13.37
C ALA A 764 34.32 17.44 -13.19
N TYR A 765 33.48 18.04 -12.34
CA TYR A 765 32.09 17.61 -12.18
C TYR A 765 31.33 17.61 -13.52
N ARG A 766 31.46 18.67 -14.33
CA ARG A 766 30.84 18.74 -15.66
C ARG A 766 31.37 17.68 -16.64
N ARG A 767 32.64 17.26 -16.51
CA ARG A 767 33.24 16.20 -17.34
C ARG A 767 32.80 14.80 -16.91
N VAL A 768 32.60 14.57 -15.61
CA VAL A 768 32.15 13.28 -15.05
C VAL A 768 30.64 13.09 -15.19
N LYS A 769 29.85 14.17 -15.20
CA LYS A 769 28.38 14.10 -15.29
C LYS A 769 27.88 13.22 -16.47
N PRO A 770 28.38 13.34 -17.72
CA PRO A 770 27.97 12.45 -18.80
C PRO A 770 28.29 10.97 -18.58
N VAL A 771 29.43 10.65 -17.95
CA VAL A 771 29.82 9.27 -17.60
C VAL A 771 28.79 8.67 -16.64
N VAL A 772 28.42 9.42 -15.61
CA VAL A 772 27.42 9.01 -14.62
C VAL A 772 26.04 8.80 -15.25
N ILE A 773 25.60 9.70 -16.12
CA ILE A 773 24.34 9.54 -16.86
C ILE A 773 24.41 8.30 -17.76
N GLY A 774 25.56 8.02 -18.36
CA GLY A 774 25.82 6.79 -19.12
C GLY A 774 25.65 5.52 -18.29
N CYS A 775 26.16 5.50 -17.05
CA CYS A 775 25.97 4.37 -16.13
C CYS A 775 24.48 4.11 -15.81
N ILE A 776 23.72 5.17 -15.53
CA ILE A 776 22.28 5.05 -15.25
C ILE A 776 21.55 4.54 -16.50
N ALA A 777 21.79 5.16 -17.66
CA ALA A 777 21.18 4.78 -18.93
C ALA A 777 21.49 3.33 -19.32
N GLY A 778 22.73 2.88 -19.14
CA GLY A 778 23.15 1.51 -19.44
C GLY A 778 22.42 0.47 -18.59
N ALA A 779 22.26 0.74 -17.28
CA ALA A 779 21.48 -0.13 -16.40
C ALA A 779 19.99 -0.14 -16.79
N MET A 780 19.41 1.02 -17.12
CA MET A 780 18.01 1.12 -17.51
C MET A 780 17.70 0.36 -18.80
N VAL A 781 18.57 0.49 -19.81
CA VAL A 781 18.43 -0.24 -21.08
C VAL A 781 18.67 -1.74 -20.88
N ALA A 782 19.59 -2.15 -20.01
CA ALA A 782 19.77 -3.56 -19.67
C ALA A 782 18.48 -4.19 -19.08
N GLY A 783 17.77 -3.47 -18.21
CA GLY A 783 16.48 -3.89 -17.67
C GLY A 783 15.42 -4.10 -18.76
N VAL A 784 15.32 -3.16 -19.70
CA VAL A 784 14.38 -3.26 -20.85
C VAL A 784 14.76 -4.42 -21.78
N LEU A 785 16.04 -4.55 -22.16
CA LEU A 785 16.47 -5.60 -23.08
C LEU A 785 16.27 -6.99 -22.50
N THR A 786 16.61 -7.20 -21.23
CA THR A 786 16.40 -8.50 -20.57
C THR A 786 14.92 -8.84 -20.42
N ALA A 787 14.04 -7.86 -20.21
CA ALA A 787 12.59 -8.06 -20.24
C ALA A 787 12.10 -8.47 -21.64
N VAL A 788 12.57 -7.79 -22.71
CA VAL A 788 12.24 -8.14 -24.10
C VAL A 788 12.75 -9.53 -24.47
N ILE A 789 14.00 -9.87 -24.12
CA ILE A 789 14.57 -11.20 -24.36
C ILE A 789 13.74 -12.27 -23.63
N GLY A 790 13.36 -12.02 -22.38
CA GLY A 790 12.48 -12.90 -21.61
C GLY A 790 11.10 -13.09 -22.26
N ALA A 791 10.51 -12.02 -22.78
CA ALA A 791 9.23 -12.06 -23.48
C ALA A 791 9.32 -12.88 -24.78
N VAL A 792 10.37 -12.69 -25.58
CA VAL A 792 10.59 -13.48 -26.81
C VAL A 792 10.81 -14.95 -26.47
N TYR A 793 11.61 -15.25 -25.45
CA TYR A 793 11.82 -16.62 -24.97
C TYR A 793 10.51 -17.28 -24.55
N TYR A 794 9.68 -16.58 -23.77
CA TYR A 794 8.38 -17.09 -23.36
C TYR A 794 7.45 -17.32 -24.56
N ALA A 795 7.38 -16.38 -25.50
CA ALA A 795 6.56 -16.51 -26.71
C ALA A 795 6.94 -17.71 -27.58
N VAL A 796 8.23 -18.07 -27.63
CA VAL A 796 8.73 -19.22 -28.41
C VAL A 796 8.59 -20.55 -27.67
N THR A 797 8.81 -20.56 -26.35
CA THR A 797 8.93 -21.81 -25.57
C THR A 797 7.73 -22.14 -24.68
N GLY A 798 6.86 -21.16 -24.41
CA GLY A 798 5.78 -21.25 -23.42
C GLY A 798 6.27 -21.34 -21.97
N ARG A 799 7.58 -21.15 -21.71
CA ARG A 799 8.18 -21.31 -20.37
C ARG A 799 8.71 -19.97 -19.84
N PRO A 800 8.62 -19.72 -18.53
CA PRO A 800 9.19 -18.51 -17.94
C PRO A 800 10.73 -18.50 -18.09
N PRO A 801 11.33 -17.34 -18.40
CA PRO A 801 12.78 -17.20 -18.48
C PRO A 801 13.46 -17.32 -17.10
N ILE A 802 14.79 -17.51 -17.09
CA ILE A 802 15.57 -17.48 -15.84
C ILE A 802 15.51 -16.07 -15.23
N ARG A 803 15.13 -16.00 -13.95
CA ARG A 803 14.99 -14.74 -13.23
C ARG A 803 16.33 -14.01 -13.09
N TYR A 804 16.34 -12.73 -13.47
CA TYR A 804 17.48 -11.84 -13.31
C TYR A 804 16.98 -10.43 -12.99
N ARG A 805 17.55 -9.83 -11.95
CA ARG A 805 17.18 -8.49 -11.49
C ARG A 805 18.35 -7.53 -11.58
N VAL A 806 18.16 -6.48 -12.39
CA VAL A 806 19.12 -5.38 -12.53
C VAL A 806 19.14 -4.51 -11.28
N PHE A 807 17.97 -4.27 -10.66
CA PHE A 807 17.81 -3.60 -9.36
C PHE A 807 17.30 -4.51 -8.26
#